data_AF-A0A960CF40-F1
#
_entry.id   AF-A0A960CF40-F1
#
_cell.length_a   1.000
_cell.length_b   1.000
_cell.length_c   1.000
_cell.angle_alpha   90.00
_cell.angle_beta   90.00
_cell.angle_gamma   90.00
#
_symmetry.space_group_name_H-M   'P 1'
#
loop_
_entity.id
_entity.type
_entity.pdbx_description
1 polymer ?
#
loop_
_entity_poly.entity_id
_entity_poly.type
_entity_poly.pdbx_seq_one_letter_code
_entity_poly.pdbx_strand_id
1 'polypeptide(L)'
;VKVTGDTTVESDETFTVALSNPSGATLSRTTATATIKNDDTAQSQGTATVAYSVVNDWGSGHTANMAVTAGQANLSNWTVEFDSPATIVNIWNAKIASHVGTHYVITNESYNGQVAAGQTTSFGYQATPGSAVSAPTNLTVNGIAVGNPTPPPTSAPTISIADVSVAEGNSGTTNANFTVSLSKASTTPVSVGYTTANGTATAGGDYTATSGTLTFSPGVTSQTIAVKVTGDTTVEPTETFTVALSNPSGATLSRATATATITNDDAAVTPGLSISDASATEPGAGGIAPGYLHTSGNQIVDSQGKPVQLSSVNWFGTESTTFAPHGLWTRSYKDMIDQMAAEGFNTIRLPYSSEALHTSKAPNGIDFYQNPDLQGLTSLEVMDKIVEYAGEKGMRVVLDHHRSSAGAGTSENGLWYNSQYTEDQWVADWQMLADHYEGNSTVIGFDLHNEPYNGTWGGGGAKDWARAAERAGNAVLAVNPDLLIFVEGVGTYKGQSYWWGGNLMGVKDRPITLDVANRVVYSPHDYPNSVFPQTWFQTADFGANLPNVFRNAWGYIYEDNIAPIWVGEFGTKLQDPKDVVWFEAITSYLSGDFDNNGTIDIPAGTEDMSWAYWSWNPNSGDTGGILADDWRTINENKMAYLTPIEFTGGSGTSLESFVVTLSTPATQTVTVQYSTSNGTATAGSDYTSKSGTLTFAPGETQKIIAVVVNSDSLTEGTENFTVMLSSPTGATLTDATGLGTILDRPAAASTTGSAPQTPTVPVTEPTVPATDPMATDPTDTTTGMTMPAPAASGDYVDIMTFGMHTGSDHTGMSALEGGRTAITTEALVAYNNLRQFAGLQSATLDDVGNWAFANSLTNNAQAWDNDLQGVGLYYAMQGAKVGWIADDKYDPQIVADIERTARLGSATDVMAMVEQYGHPGYAQYLMDNGYETAFINTLKMEPHYGGWMHDRANGRLLLEGSATAHDVNHLTVLSHDQTQPFMNDTWDWPQWPALDVSDKRVIEYFQSMVSLGNPLGNSLTALDAPSPL
;
A
#
# COMPACT_ATOMS: atom_id res chain seq x y z
N VAL A 1 78.79 69.34 -69.87
CA VAL A 1 78.10 68.70 -68.73
C VAL A 1 78.78 67.37 -68.50
N LYS A 2 79.14 67.04 -67.25
CA LYS A 2 79.73 65.74 -66.90
C LYS A 2 78.59 64.83 -66.46
N VAL A 3 78.45 63.66 -67.09
CA VAL A 3 77.46 62.63 -66.73
C VAL A 3 78.12 61.66 -65.73
N THR A 4 77.41 61.30 -64.67
CA THR A 4 77.81 60.27 -63.69
C THR A 4 76.83 59.11 -63.83
N GLY A 5 77.34 57.89 -64.07
CA GLY A 5 76.51 56.70 -64.19
C GLY A 5 76.18 56.08 -62.84
N ASP A 6 75.08 55.31 -62.79
CA ASP A 6 74.71 54.45 -61.67
C ASP A 6 74.43 53.01 -62.14
N THR A 7 73.62 52.25 -61.41
CA THR A 7 73.31 50.83 -61.69
C THR A 7 71.81 50.55 -61.68
N THR A 8 70.99 51.59 -61.77
CA THR A 8 69.54 51.54 -61.67
C THR A 8 68.97 51.41 -63.08
N VAL A 9 68.23 50.34 -63.34
CA VAL A 9 67.58 50.18 -64.65
C VAL A 9 66.44 51.21 -64.77
N GLU A 10 66.69 52.31 -65.48
CA GLU A 10 65.76 53.42 -65.70
C GLU A 10 65.58 53.76 -67.19
N SER A 11 64.75 54.76 -67.52
CA SER A 11 64.56 55.22 -68.91
C SER A 11 65.56 56.31 -69.30
N ASP A 12 65.93 56.43 -70.57
CA ASP A 12 66.76 57.54 -71.09
C ASP A 12 66.27 58.92 -70.59
N GLU A 13 67.17 59.71 -70.02
CA GLU A 13 66.87 61.02 -69.43
C GLU A 13 67.29 62.18 -70.35
N THR A 14 66.66 63.36 -70.23
CA THR A 14 67.06 64.54 -71.02
C THR A 14 67.29 65.78 -70.16
N PHE A 15 68.28 66.60 -70.54
CA PHE A 15 68.51 67.92 -69.94
C PHE A 15 68.73 68.97 -71.03
N THR A 16 68.41 70.23 -70.72
CA THR A 16 68.53 71.33 -71.69
C THR A 16 69.56 72.36 -71.20
N VAL A 17 70.49 72.74 -72.09
CA VAL A 17 71.43 73.83 -71.88
C VAL A 17 70.88 75.07 -72.57
N ALA A 18 70.72 76.16 -71.81
CA ALA A 18 70.28 77.45 -72.32
C ALA A 18 71.44 78.45 -72.34
N LEU A 19 71.62 79.14 -73.46
CA LEU A 19 72.55 80.25 -73.59
C LEU A 19 71.83 81.56 -73.25
N SER A 20 72.45 82.38 -72.40
CA SER A 20 71.95 83.71 -72.04
C SER A 20 73.08 84.75 -72.02
N ASN A 21 72.72 86.02 -72.16
CA ASN A 21 73.62 87.19 -72.22
C ASN A 21 74.64 87.19 -73.38
N PRO A 22 74.21 87.04 -74.66
CA PRO A 22 75.14 87.17 -75.77
C PRO A 22 75.60 88.63 -75.93
N SER A 23 76.90 88.85 -76.11
CA SER A 23 77.48 90.15 -76.44
C SER A 23 78.16 90.07 -77.80
N GLY A 24 77.80 90.95 -78.72
CA GLY A 24 78.37 91.02 -80.08
C GLY A 24 77.80 90.05 -81.12
N ALA A 25 76.81 89.23 -80.78
CA ALA A 25 76.11 88.32 -81.71
C ALA A 25 74.64 88.12 -81.32
N THR A 26 73.81 87.68 -82.27
CA THR A 26 72.41 87.28 -81.99
C THR A 26 72.32 85.76 -81.93
N LEU A 27 71.76 85.21 -80.85
CA LEU A 27 71.55 83.77 -80.73
C LEU A 27 70.35 83.35 -81.58
N SER A 28 70.59 82.57 -82.63
CA SER A 28 69.53 82.02 -83.50
C SER A 28 68.80 80.82 -82.88
N ARG A 29 69.43 80.16 -81.90
CA ARG A 29 68.80 79.16 -81.04
C ARG A 29 69.39 79.28 -79.65
N THR A 30 68.52 79.45 -78.65
CA THR A 30 68.93 79.78 -77.28
C THR A 30 68.99 78.57 -76.36
N THR A 31 68.50 77.40 -76.81
CA THR A 31 68.51 76.16 -76.05
C THR A 31 68.96 74.96 -76.90
N ALA A 32 69.60 73.98 -76.26
CA ALA A 32 69.90 72.68 -76.84
C ALA A 32 69.64 71.58 -75.81
N THR A 33 68.90 70.54 -76.19
CA THR A 33 68.59 69.39 -75.34
C THR A 33 69.56 68.25 -75.64
N ALA A 34 70.09 67.62 -74.60
CA ALA A 34 70.93 66.42 -74.67
C ALA A 34 70.26 65.26 -73.92
N THR A 35 70.44 64.04 -74.42
CA THR A 35 69.88 62.81 -73.86
C THR A 35 71.00 61.95 -73.27
N ILE A 36 70.79 61.43 -72.05
CA ILE A 36 71.62 60.42 -71.40
C ILE A 36 70.94 59.06 -71.65
N LYS A 37 71.68 58.08 -72.16
CA LYS A 37 71.12 56.75 -72.49
C LYS A 37 71.38 55.76 -71.35
N ASN A 38 70.39 54.98 -70.96
CA ASN A 38 70.56 53.91 -69.96
C ASN A 38 71.27 52.67 -70.58
N ASP A 39 72.29 52.15 -69.92
CA ASP A 39 73.04 50.96 -70.31
C ASP A 39 73.05 49.81 -69.28
N ASP A 40 72.21 49.89 -68.23
CA ASP A 40 72.08 48.84 -67.19
C ASP A 40 71.17 47.66 -67.60
N THR A 41 71.58 46.42 -67.28
CA THR A 41 70.82 45.18 -67.56
C THR A 41 70.29 44.50 -66.28
N ALA A 42 69.02 44.04 -66.30
CA ALA A 42 68.35 43.40 -65.16
C ALA A 42 68.95 42.03 -64.74
N GLN A 43 69.13 41.82 -63.43
CA GLN A 43 69.51 40.52 -62.85
C GLN A 43 68.30 39.58 -62.61
N SER A 44 68.47 38.29 -62.87
CA SER A 44 67.46 37.23 -62.70
C SER A 44 67.18 36.90 -61.22
N GLN A 45 65.95 37.10 -60.75
CA GLN A 45 65.47 36.57 -59.46
C GLN A 45 64.88 35.16 -59.66
N GLY A 46 65.29 34.19 -58.84
CA GLY A 46 64.69 32.85 -58.81
C GLY A 46 63.24 32.90 -58.32
N THR A 47 62.34 32.21 -59.02
CA THR A 47 60.88 32.21 -58.80
C THR A 47 60.51 31.82 -57.36
N ALA A 48 59.84 32.72 -56.63
CA ALA A 48 59.13 32.39 -55.40
C ALA A 48 57.95 31.43 -55.69
N THR A 49 57.37 30.81 -54.65
CA THR A 49 56.16 29.98 -54.77
C THR A 49 55.13 30.36 -53.73
N VAL A 50 53.84 30.11 -54.02
CA VAL A 50 52.73 30.31 -53.08
C VAL A 50 51.92 29.02 -52.96
N ALA A 51 51.68 28.58 -51.72
CA ALA A 51 50.76 27.48 -51.41
C ALA A 51 49.50 28.02 -50.73
N TYR A 52 48.34 27.51 -51.14
CA TYR A 52 47.02 27.89 -50.64
C TYR A 52 46.34 26.70 -49.96
N SER A 53 45.75 26.92 -48.78
CA SER A 53 44.92 25.92 -48.09
C SER A 53 43.75 26.57 -47.36
N VAL A 54 42.58 25.89 -47.37
CA VAL A 54 41.44 26.25 -46.54
C VAL A 54 41.62 25.59 -45.17
N VAL A 55 41.59 26.40 -44.11
CA VAL A 55 41.81 25.96 -42.72
C VAL A 55 40.50 25.57 -42.05
N ASN A 56 39.42 26.33 -42.29
CA ASN A 56 38.07 26.00 -41.84
C ASN A 56 37.03 26.58 -42.81
N ASP A 57 35.90 25.89 -42.98
CA ASP A 57 34.77 26.33 -43.80
C ASP A 57 33.46 25.98 -43.08
N TRP A 58 32.62 26.99 -42.86
CA TRP A 58 31.32 26.85 -42.19
C TRP A 58 30.15 27.21 -43.13
N GLY A 59 30.36 27.11 -44.45
CA GLY A 59 29.37 27.28 -45.50
C GLY A 59 29.09 28.74 -45.88
N SER A 60 28.88 29.61 -44.88
CA SER A 60 28.68 31.05 -45.12
C SER A 60 29.99 31.86 -45.19
N GLY A 61 31.11 31.26 -44.77
CA GLY A 61 32.45 31.84 -44.86
C GLY A 61 33.54 30.79 -44.62
N HIS A 62 34.79 31.16 -44.85
CA HIS A 62 35.95 30.29 -44.66
C HIS A 62 37.17 31.06 -44.13
N THR A 63 38.10 30.35 -43.48
CA THR A 63 39.46 30.83 -43.22
C THR A 63 40.45 30.11 -44.11
N ALA A 64 41.42 30.84 -44.67
CA ALA A 64 42.45 30.29 -45.54
C ALA A 64 43.85 30.77 -45.13
N ASN A 65 44.85 29.99 -45.51
CA ASN A 65 46.27 30.29 -45.33
C ASN A 65 46.99 30.33 -46.68
N MET A 66 47.84 31.34 -46.84
CA MET A 66 48.75 31.54 -47.97
C MET A 66 50.19 31.49 -47.47
N ALA A 67 50.96 30.53 -47.94
CA ALA A 67 52.37 30.37 -47.60
C ALA A 67 53.25 30.79 -48.79
N VAL A 68 54.03 31.86 -48.60
CA VAL A 68 54.93 32.45 -49.61
C VAL A 68 56.35 32.00 -49.33
N THR A 69 56.95 31.26 -50.26
CA THR A 69 58.31 30.73 -50.12
C THR A 69 59.25 31.47 -51.06
N ALA A 70 60.30 32.08 -50.51
CA ALA A 70 61.34 32.71 -51.30
C ALA A 70 62.08 31.66 -52.14
N GLY A 71 62.38 31.99 -53.40
CA GLY A 71 63.16 31.13 -54.30
C GLY A 71 64.64 31.08 -53.90
N GLN A 72 65.53 31.12 -54.90
CA GLN A 72 66.98 31.13 -54.66
C GLN A 72 67.53 32.48 -54.15
N ALA A 73 66.71 33.54 -54.14
CA ALA A 73 67.05 34.86 -53.64
C ALA A 73 66.13 35.24 -52.47
N ASN A 74 66.61 36.13 -51.58
CA ASN A 74 65.81 36.67 -50.51
C ASN A 74 64.66 37.52 -51.07
N LEU A 75 63.47 37.44 -50.47
CA LEU A 75 62.39 38.38 -50.71
C LEU A 75 62.47 39.52 -49.69
N SER A 76 62.46 40.76 -50.18
CA SER A 76 62.37 41.96 -49.36
C SER A 76 61.11 42.73 -49.75
N ASN A 77 60.27 43.07 -48.77
CA ASN A 77 58.97 43.72 -48.94
C ASN A 77 58.07 43.02 -49.98
N TRP A 78 57.69 41.79 -49.70
CA TRP A 78 56.92 40.98 -50.64
C TRP A 78 55.47 41.46 -50.81
N THR A 79 54.99 41.30 -52.04
CA THR A 79 53.59 41.43 -52.43
C THR A 79 53.12 40.11 -53.03
N VAL A 80 51.87 39.74 -52.75
CA VAL A 80 51.17 38.61 -53.37
C VAL A 80 49.92 39.14 -54.03
N GLU A 81 49.80 38.92 -55.34
CA GLU A 81 48.63 39.31 -56.13
C GLU A 81 47.88 38.07 -56.56
N PHE A 82 46.54 38.11 -56.52
CA PHE A 82 45.70 37.01 -56.98
C PHE A 82 44.27 37.46 -57.28
N ASP A 83 43.58 36.70 -58.11
CA ASP A 83 42.14 36.85 -58.34
C ASP A 83 41.35 35.89 -57.46
N SER A 84 40.37 36.41 -56.73
CA SER A 84 39.38 35.64 -55.98
C SER A 84 38.01 36.30 -56.03
N PRO A 85 36.92 35.53 -56.28
CA PRO A 85 35.56 36.03 -56.15
C PRO A 85 35.11 36.17 -54.68
N ALA A 86 35.86 35.62 -53.72
CA ALA A 86 35.54 35.69 -52.31
C ALA A 86 35.96 37.05 -51.73
N THR A 87 35.10 37.66 -50.93
CA THR A 87 35.39 38.93 -50.24
C THR A 87 36.14 38.65 -48.94
N ILE A 88 37.40 39.09 -48.85
CA ILE A 88 38.19 39.04 -47.61
C ILE A 88 37.61 40.02 -46.59
N VAL A 89 37.14 39.49 -45.46
CA VAL A 89 36.54 40.26 -44.34
C VAL A 89 37.52 40.50 -43.19
N ASN A 90 38.54 39.66 -43.05
CA ASN A 90 39.61 39.84 -42.08
C ASN A 90 40.92 39.25 -42.61
N ILE A 91 42.08 39.81 -42.26
CA ILE A 91 43.41 39.34 -42.68
C ILE A 91 44.41 39.51 -41.55
N TRP A 92 45.35 38.58 -41.41
CA TRP A 92 46.42 38.62 -40.41
C TRP A 92 47.78 38.25 -41.00
N ASN A 93 48.84 38.79 -40.41
CA ASN A 93 50.22 38.71 -40.90
C ASN A 93 50.44 39.33 -42.30
N ALA A 94 49.51 40.13 -42.79
CA ALA A 94 49.61 40.89 -44.04
C ALA A 94 48.54 42.00 -44.08
N LYS A 95 48.68 42.93 -45.02
CA LYS A 95 47.68 43.98 -45.31
C LYS A 95 47.22 43.90 -46.75
N ILE A 96 45.97 44.26 -46.99
CA ILE A 96 45.46 44.51 -48.34
C ILE A 96 46.01 45.86 -48.79
N ALA A 97 46.91 45.87 -49.77
CA ALA A 97 47.45 47.08 -50.37
C ALA A 97 46.43 47.70 -51.36
N SER A 98 45.73 46.87 -52.13
CA SER A 98 44.62 47.28 -52.98
C SER A 98 43.68 46.12 -53.29
N HIS A 99 42.42 46.42 -53.58
CA HIS A 99 41.42 45.45 -54.04
C HIS A 99 40.51 46.12 -55.09
N VAL A 100 40.44 45.55 -56.29
CA VAL A 100 39.59 46.04 -57.39
C VAL A 100 38.91 44.85 -58.07
N GLY A 101 37.58 44.82 -58.03
CA GLY A 101 36.81 43.71 -58.60
C GLY A 101 37.07 42.40 -57.86
N THR A 102 37.71 41.43 -58.52
CA THR A 102 38.16 40.17 -57.92
C THR A 102 39.66 40.15 -57.61
N HIS A 103 40.39 41.22 -57.96
CA HIS A 103 41.84 41.25 -57.90
C HIS A 103 42.34 41.84 -56.57
N TYR A 104 43.11 41.05 -55.83
CA TYR A 104 43.72 41.43 -54.55
C TYR A 104 45.22 41.62 -54.69
N VAL A 105 45.74 42.70 -54.11
CA VAL A 105 47.17 42.91 -53.87
C VAL A 105 47.41 42.93 -52.38
N ILE A 106 48.13 41.94 -51.88
CA ILE A 106 48.45 41.76 -50.47
C ILE A 106 49.92 42.09 -50.25
N THR A 107 50.25 42.86 -49.22
CA THR A 107 51.63 43.21 -48.87
C THR A 107 51.96 42.76 -47.45
N ASN A 108 53.25 42.53 -47.20
CA ASN A 108 53.78 42.18 -45.90
C ASN A 108 53.47 43.23 -44.79
N GLU A 109 53.48 42.76 -43.54
CA GLU A 109 53.61 43.60 -42.35
C GLU A 109 55.06 44.06 -42.17
N SER A 110 55.27 45.10 -41.34
CA SER A 110 56.61 45.65 -41.10
C SER A 110 57.62 44.63 -40.55
N TYR A 111 57.14 43.58 -39.85
CA TYR A 111 57.98 42.57 -39.22
C TYR A 111 58.28 41.34 -40.08
N ASN A 112 57.54 41.10 -41.17
CA ASN A 112 57.68 39.88 -41.98
C ASN A 112 58.02 40.13 -43.46
N GLY A 113 58.51 41.34 -43.78
CA GLY A 113 58.91 41.70 -45.14
C GLY A 113 60.21 41.07 -45.62
N GLN A 114 61.04 40.52 -44.73
CA GLN A 114 62.31 39.88 -45.09
C GLN A 114 62.17 38.36 -45.00
N VAL A 115 62.30 37.67 -46.13
CA VAL A 115 62.24 36.20 -46.22
C VAL A 115 63.51 35.72 -46.89
N ALA A 116 64.38 35.02 -46.16
CA ALA A 116 65.62 34.49 -46.71
C ALA A 116 65.35 33.43 -47.80
N ALA A 117 66.28 33.24 -48.74
CA ALA A 117 66.18 32.24 -49.80
C ALA A 117 65.78 30.86 -49.26
N GLY A 118 64.76 30.23 -49.86
CA GLY A 118 64.19 28.95 -49.44
C GLY A 118 63.35 28.96 -48.16
N GLN A 119 63.21 30.10 -47.48
CA GLN A 119 62.34 30.22 -46.31
C GLN A 119 60.92 30.63 -46.69
N THR A 120 59.98 30.31 -45.81
CA THR A 120 58.55 30.55 -46.01
C THR A 120 58.04 31.56 -44.98
N THR A 121 57.27 32.53 -45.45
CA THR A 121 56.38 33.34 -44.61
C THR A 121 54.93 32.98 -44.91
N SER A 122 54.01 33.29 -44.02
CA SER A 122 52.60 32.98 -44.26
C SER A 122 51.68 34.07 -43.72
N PHE A 123 50.59 34.28 -44.44
CA PHE A 123 49.47 35.09 -43.99
C PHE A 123 48.19 34.29 -44.08
N GLY A 124 47.18 34.69 -43.31
CA GLY A 124 45.87 34.07 -43.37
C GLY A 124 44.79 35.12 -43.47
N TYR A 125 43.64 34.69 -43.96
CA TYR A 125 42.48 35.56 -44.11
C TYR A 125 41.18 34.80 -43.88
N GLN A 126 40.14 35.55 -43.49
CA GLN A 126 38.76 35.12 -43.45
C GLN A 126 38.02 35.74 -44.63
N ALA A 127 37.23 34.96 -45.36
CA ALA A 127 36.50 35.44 -46.53
C ALA A 127 35.08 34.86 -46.62
N THR A 128 34.22 35.56 -47.38
CA THR A 128 32.81 35.18 -47.64
C THR A 128 32.50 35.24 -49.15
N PRO A 129 31.66 34.34 -49.70
CA PRO A 129 30.98 33.20 -49.05
C PRO A 129 31.94 32.01 -48.74
N GLY A 130 31.43 30.89 -48.21
CA GLY A 130 32.22 29.67 -47.96
C GLY A 130 32.92 29.13 -49.21
N SER A 131 33.93 28.27 -49.05
CA SER A 131 34.94 27.93 -50.06
C SER A 131 34.45 27.03 -51.22
N ALA A 132 33.12 26.95 -51.44
CA ALA A 132 32.55 26.47 -52.70
C ALA A 132 32.89 27.38 -53.91
N VAL A 133 33.55 28.51 -53.67
CA VAL A 133 34.21 29.35 -54.68
C VAL A 133 35.64 28.85 -54.95
N SER A 134 36.01 28.79 -56.23
CA SER A 134 37.28 28.29 -56.74
C SER A 134 38.51 28.89 -56.05
N ALA A 135 39.56 28.06 -55.86
CA ALA A 135 40.86 28.50 -55.35
C ALA A 135 41.39 29.75 -56.09
N PRO A 136 42.18 30.61 -55.42
CA PRO A 136 42.76 31.81 -56.04
C PRO A 136 43.50 31.50 -57.34
N THR A 137 43.34 32.36 -58.34
CA THR A 137 43.97 32.22 -59.66
C THR A 137 44.87 33.41 -59.98
N ASN A 138 45.72 33.27 -61.01
CA ASN A 138 46.61 34.34 -61.48
C ASN A 138 47.58 34.85 -60.41
N LEU A 139 48.15 33.93 -59.62
CA LEU A 139 49.04 34.30 -58.53
C LEU A 139 50.35 34.92 -59.04
N THR A 140 50.74 36.05 -58.47
CA THR A 140 52.08 36.61 -58.63
C THR A 140 52.71 36.94 -57.27
N VAL A 141 54.04 36.90 -57.22
CA VAL A 141 54.83 37.41 -56.09
C VAL A 141 55.75 38.49 -56.62
N ASN A 142 55.64 39.73 -56.11
CA ASN A 142 56.37 40.90 -56.62
C ASN A 142 56.25 41.06 -58.14
N GLY A 143 55.06 40.84 -58.69
CA GLY A 143 54.77 40.95 -60.13
C GLY A 143 55.26 39.77 -60.97
N ILE A 144 55.90 38.74 -60.38
CA ILE A 144 56.34 37.54 -61.09
C ILE A 144 55.32 36.42 -60.89
N ALA A 145 54.83 35.84 -61.99
CA ALA A 145 53.85 34.76 -61.93
C ALA A 145 54.38 33.50 -61.21
N VAL A 146 53.59 32.97 -60.30
CA VAL A 146 53.85 31.73 -59.55
C VAL A 146 52.65 30.81 -59.80
N GLY A 147 52.86 29.57 -60.28
CA GLY A 147 51.78 28.72 -60.79
C GLY A 147 50.60 28.51 -59.82
N ASN A 148 49.38 28.31 -60.35
CA ASN A 148 48.16 28.12 -59.54
C ASN A 148 48.29 26.94 -58.54
N PRO A 149 47.76 27.06 -57.31
CA PRO A 149 47.86 26.00 -56.31
C PRO A 149 46.99 24.78 -56.66
N THR A 150 47.57 23.58 -56.62
CA THR A 150 46.83 22.30 -56.69
C THR A 150 46.09 22.02 -55.37
N PRO A 151 44.77 21.72 -55.38
CA PRO A 151 44.03 21.40 -54.17
C PRO A 151 44.41 20.01 -53.59
N PRO A 152 44.43 19.81 -52.26
CA PRO A 152 44.78 18.54 -51.63
C PRO A 152 43.65 17.48 -51.77
N PRO A 153 43.97 16.17 -51.74
CA PRO A 153 42.96 15.11 -51.78
C PRO A 153 42.06 15.15 -50.53
N THR A 154 40.75 15.15 -50.73
CA THR A 154 39.77 15.11 -49.64
C THR A 154 39.80 13.76 -48.94
N SER A 155 40.21 13.72 -47.66
CA SER A 155 40.07 12.51 -46.82
C SER A 155 38.59 12.15 -46.64
N ALA A 156 38.24 10.86 -46.62
CA ALA A 156 36.88 10.42 -46.26
C ALA A 156 36.56 10.77 -44.80
N PRO A 157 35.29 11.01 -44.42
CA PRO A 157 34.90 11.22 -43.03
C PRO A 157 35.11 9.95 -42.18
N THR A 158 35.12 10.13 -40.86
CA THR A 158 35.12 9.04 -39.88
C THR A 158 33.77 8.96 -39.17
N ILE A 159 33.34 7.76 -38.77
CA ILE A 159 32.09 7.49 -38.03
C ILE A 159 32.40 7.19 -36.56
N SER A 160 31.65 7.79 -35.64
CA SER A 160 31.63 7.43 -34.22
C SER A 160 30.20 7.23 -33.72
N ILE A 161 30.04 6.42 -32.67
CA ILE A 161 28.78 6.22 -31.94
C ILE A 161 28.99 6.61 -30.46
N ALA A 162 28.01 7.26 -29.86
CA ALA A 162 28.04 7.69 -28.46
C ALA A 162 27.29 6.70 -27.55
N ASP A 163 27.73 6.59 -26.30
CA ASP A 163 27.03 5.84 -25.25
C ASP A 163 25.72 6.54 -24.89
N VAL A 164 24.77 5.77 -24.34
CA VAL A 164 23.47 6.28 -23.90
C VAL A 164 23.13 5.71 -22.52
N SER A 165 22.48 6.50 -21.69
CA SER A 165 21.88 6.05 -20.44
C SER A 165 20.38 6.31 -20.53
N VAL A 166 19.57 5.35 -20.13
CA VAL A 166 18.11 5.45 -20.17
C VAL A 166 17.53 4.73 -18.96
N ALA A 167 16.46 5.29 -18.38
CA ALA A 167 15.65 4.58 -17.39
C ALA A 167 14.75 3.57 -18.11
N GLU A 168 14.52 2.40 -17.52
CA GLU A 168 13.69 1.36 -18.14
C GLU A 168 12.22 1.77 -18.19
N GLY A 169 11.75 2.43 -17.12
CA GLY A 169 10.38 2.87 -16.92
C GLY A 169 9.49 1.74 -16.40
N ASN A 170 8.40 2.09 -15.74
CA ASN A 170 7.60 1.13 -14.97
C ASN A 170 6.75 0.15 -15.81
N SER A 171 6.60 0.41 -17.11
CA SER A 171 5.85 -0.44 -18.05
C SER A 171 6.12 -0.09 -19.52
N GLY A 172 5.87 -1.03 -20.42
CA GLY A 172 5.93 -0.78 -21.86
C GLY A 172 7.37 -0.77 -22.39
N THR A 173 7.72 0.17 -23.28
CA THR A 173 9.09 0.26 -23.81
C THR A 173 9.58 1.71 -23.93
N THR A 174 10.83 1.96 -23.54
CA THR A 174 11.53 3.24 -23.69
C THR A 174 12.65 3.13 -24.74
N ASN A 175 12.94 4.20 -25.49
CA ASN A 175 13.98 4.16 -26.53
C ASN A 175 15.35 4.61 -26.01
N ALA A 176 16.34 3.71 -26.04
CA ALA A 176 17.76 4.04 -25.99
C ALA A 176 18.21 4.57 -27.36
N ASN A 177 18.38 5.90 -27.48
CA ASN A 177 18.73 6.56 -28.73
C ASN A 177 20.25 6.80 -28.85
N PHE A 178 20.94 5.94 -29.59
CA PHE A 178 22.36 6.08 -29.86
C PHE A 178 22.60 7.10 -30.97
N THR A 179 23.38 8.15 -30.69
CA THR A 179 23.78 9.12 -31.70
C THR A 179 25.03 8.64 -32.44
N VAL A 180 24.93 8.56 -33.78
CA VAL A 180 26.02 8.22 -34.68
C VAL A 180 26.41 9.45 -35.51
N SER A 181 27.69 9.79 -35.54
CA SER A 181 28.20 11.05 -36.09
C SER A 181 29.29 10.85 -37.14
N LEU A 182 29.31 11.70 -38.17
CA LEU A 182 30.42 11.86 -39.11
C LEU A 182 31.32 13.02 -38.67
N SER A 183 32.65 12.87 -38.80
CA SER A 183 33.61 13.95 -38.48
C SER A 183 33.54 15.15 -39.42
N LYS A 184 32.93 14.99 -40.59
CA LYS A 184 32.59 16.06 -41.53
C LYS A 184 31.52 15.60 -42.52
N ALA A 185 30.83 16.54 -43.15
CA ALA A 185 29.86 16.24 -44.18
C ALA A 185 30.51 15.55 -45.39
N SER A 186 29.83 14.53 -45.93
CA SER A 186 30.20 13.86 -47.18
C SER A 186 29.37 14.40 -48.34
N THR A 187 29.97 14.47 -49.54
CA THR A 187 29.26 14.80 -50.78
C THR A 187 28.60 13.59 -51.44
N THR A 188 28.91 12.38 -50.98
CA THR A 188 28.25 11.12 -51.38
C THR A 188 27.65 10.42 -50.17
N PRO A 189 26.63 9.55 -50.33
CA PRO A 189 26.07 8.81 -49.20
C PRO A 189 27.13 8.01 -48.43
N VAL A 190 26.98 7.95 -47.11
CA VAL A 190 27.80 7.13 -46.20
C VAL A 190 26.89 6.15 -45.50
N SER A 191 27.29 4.88 -45.39
CA SER A 191 26.49 3.85 -44.70
C SER A 191 27.31 3.03 -43.73
N VAL A 192 26.68 2.52 -42.68
CA VAL A 192 27.30 1.63 -41.69
C VAL A 192 26.27 0.63 -41.17
N GLY A 193 26.65 -0.64 -41.07
CA GLY A 193 25.83 -1.67 -40.42
C GLY A 193 25.90 -1.53 -38.90
N TYR A 194 24.86 -1.96 -38.18
CA TYR A 194 24.86 -2.02 -36.73
C TYR A 194 24.14 -3.26 -36.20
N THR A 195 24.56 -3.75 -35.04
CA THR A 195 23.91 -4.85 -34.31
C THR A 195 24.05 -4.65 -32.80
N THR A 196 23.03 -5.01 -32.04
CA THR A 196 23.09 -5.07 -30.57
C THR A 196 23.75 -6.38 -30.10
N ALA A 197 24.33 -6.36 -28.91
CA ALA A 197 24.80 -7.55 -28.19
C ALA A 197 24.58 -7.39 -26.68
N ASN A 198 24.22 -8.49 -26.01
CA ASN A 198 23.97 -8.53 -24.56
C ASN A 198 25.22 -8.12 -23.77
N GLY A 199 24.99 -7.49 -22.62
CA GLY A 199 25.98 -7.27 -21.57
C GLY A 199 25.52 -7.99 -20.30
N THR A 200 25.16 -7.23 -19.27
CA THR A 200 24.36 -7.78 -18.15
C THR A 200 22.88 -7.85 -18.53
N ALA A 201 22.40 -6.91 -19.35
CA ALA A 201 21.08 -6.95 -19.94
C ALA A 201 21.00 -7.97 -21.09
N THR A 202 19.89 -8.70 -21.13
CA THR A 202 19.55 -9.80 -22.03
C THR A 202 18.42 -9.43 -23.00
N ALA A 203 18.67 -9.61 -24.30
CA ALA A 203 17.63 -9.40 -25.30
C ALA A 203 16.41 -10.31 -25.09
N GLY A 204 15.20 -9.73 -25.12
CA GLY A 204 13.92 -10.41 -24.91
C GLY A 204 13.41 -10.34 -23.47
N GLY A 205 14.28 -10.02 -22.50
CA GLY A 205 13.90 -9.51 -21.18
C GLY A 205 13.97 -7.99 -21.21
N ASP A 206 15.18 -7.46 -21.09
CA ASP A 206 15.45 -6.06 -20.70
C ASP A 206 15.50 -5.12 -21.92
N TYR A 207 15.78 -5.66 -23.12
CA TYR A 207 15.73 -4.88 -24.37
C TYR A 207 15.38 -5.74 -25.60
N THR A 208 14.98 -5.10 -26.70
CA THR A 208 14.74 -5.77 -27.98
C THR A 208 15.99 -5.76 -28.86
N ALA A 209 16.52 -6.93 -29.19
CA ALA A 209 17.66 -7.05 -30.12
C ALA A 209 17.37 -6.36 -31.46
N THR A 210 18.26 -5.47 -31.88
CA THR A 210 18.09 -4.65 -33.08
C THR A 210 19.35 -4.70 -33.95
N SER A 211 19.17 -4.89 -35.26
CA SER A 211 20.24 -4.79 -36.24
C SER A 211 19.75 -4.13 -37.52
N GLY A 212 20.66 -3.52 -38.29
CA GLY A 212 20.29 -2.80 -39.50
C GLY A 212 21.46 -2.11 -40.20
N THR A 213 21.13 -1.22 -41.14
CA THR A 213 22.10 -0.33 -41.81
C THR A 213 21.65 1.11 -41.66
N LEU A 214 22.51 1.94 -41.09
CA LEU A 214 22.30 3.38 -40.95
C LEU A 214 22.92 4.10 -42.16
N THR A 215 22.16 4.98 -42.80
CA THR A 215 22.63 5.74 -43.98
C THR A 215 22.56 7.24 -43.71
N PHE A 216 23.65 7.93 -44.03
CA PHE A 216 23.77 9.39 -44.07
C PHE A 216 23.61 9.84 -45.52
N SER A 217 22.60 10.68 -45.78
CA SER A 217 22.50 11.38 -47.06
C SER A 217 23.63 12.41 -47.20
N PRO A 218 24.02 12.81 -48.42
CA PRO A 218 24.99 13.88 -48.62
C PRO A 218 24.67 15.11 -47.78
N GLY A 219 25.67 15.67 -47.08
CA GLY A 219 25.50 16.81 -46.17
C GLY A 219 25.06 16.48 -44.74
N VAL A 220 24.52 15.28 -44.47
CA VAL A 220 24.07 14.87 -43.12
C VAL A 220 25.25 14.34 -42.30
N THR A 221 25.41 14.83 -41.07
CA THR A 221 26.52 14.45 -40.19
C THR A 221 26.11 13.74 -38.92
N SER A 222 24.82 13.63 -38.61
CA SER A 222 24.31 12.93 -37.42
C SER A 222 23.04 12.17 -37.73
N GLN A 223 22.93 10.95 -37.20
CA GLN A 223 21.77 10.06 -37.30
C GLN A 223 21.64 9.25 -36.00
N THR A 224 20.45 8.71 -35.73
CA THR A 224 20.17 7.95 -34.50
C THR A 224 19.82 6.50 -34.78
N ILE A 225 20.29 5.60 -33.90
CA ILE A 225 19.81 4.22 -33.80
C ILE A 225 18.96 4.14 -32.53
N ALA A 226 17.67 3.80 -32.67
CA ALA A 226 16.77 3.57 -31.54
C ALA A 226 16.72 2.08 -31.20
N VAL A 227 17.00 1.74 -29.95
CA VAL A 227 16.83 0.39 -29.39
C VAL A 227 15.78 0.47 -28.29
N LYS A 228 14.78 -0.41 -28.30
CA LYS A 228 13.74 -0.46 -27.27
C LYS A 228 14.24 -1.19 -26.03
N VAL A 229 14.14 -0.54 -24.89
CA VAL A 229 14.31 -1.08 -23.53
C VAL A 229 12.92 -1.43 -23.01
N THR A 230 12.76 -2.59 -22.38
CA THR A 230 11.51 -3.04 -21.78
C THR A 230 11.40 -2.42 -20.39
N GLY A 231 10.23 -1.92 -20.03
CA GLY A 231 9.97 -1.40 -18.69
C GLY A 231 9.15 -2.35 -17.85
N ASP A 232 9.48 -2.48 -16.57
CA ASP A 232 8.71 -3.20 -15.55
C ASP A 232 8.88 -2.57 -14.16
N THR A 233 8.42 -3.24 -13.10
CA THR A 233 8.42 -2.70 -11.72
C THR A 233 9.36 -3.47 -10.78
N THR A 234 10.29 -4.25 -11.33
CA THR A 234 11.18 -5.13 -10.59
C THR A 234 12.43 -4.35 -10.19
N VAL A 235 12.73 -4.30 -8.89
CA VAL A 235 13.97 -3.68 -8.45
C VAL A 235 15.17 -4.55 -8.86
N GLU A 236 15.89 -4.10 -9.87
CA GLU A 236 17.08 -4.77 -10.41
C GLU A 236 18.34 -3.87 -10.35
N PRO A 237 19.57 -4.43 -10.43
CA PRO A 237 20.78 -3.62 -10.54
C PRO A 237 20.83 -2.90 -11.90
N THR A 238 21.56 -1.79 -11.98
CA THR A 238 21.84 -1.13 -13.27
C THR A 238 22.49 -2.10 -14.25
N GLU A 239 21.91 -2.21 -15.45
CA GLU A 239 22.33 -3.16 -16.45
C GLU A 239 22.92 -2.49 -17.71
N THR A 240 23.58 -3.28 -18.56
CA THR A 240 24.20 -2.78 -19.80
C THR A 240 24.04 -3.72 -20.97
N PHE A 241 23.94 -3.15 -22.18
CA PHE A 241 24.11 -3.85 -23.46
C PHE A 241 24.94 -2.98 -24.42
N THR A 242 25.35 -3.51 -25.58
CA THR A 242 26.20 -2.77 -26.53
C THR A 242 25.61 -2.70 -27.94
N VAL A 243 25.95 -1.66 -28.70
CA VAL A 243 25.72 -1.52 -30.13
C VAL A 243 27.06 -1.47 -30.86
N ALA A 244 27.29 -2.41 -31.78
CA ALA A 244 28.49 -2.52 -32.59
C ALA A 244 28.22 -2.11 -34.04
N LEU A 245 29.01 -1.16 -34.55
CA LEU A 245 29.06 -0.72 -35.93
C LEU A 245 29.94 -1.63 -36.77
N SER A 246 29.55 -1.90 -38.01
CA SER A 246 30.27 -2.78 -38.94
C SER A 246 30.15 -2.32 -40.39
N ASN A 247 31.06 -2.81 -41.25
CA ASN A 247 30.99 -2.64 -42.70
C ASN A 247 30.76 -1.18 -43.18
N PRO A 248 31.56 -0.19 -42.73
CA PRO A 248 31.38 1.19 -43.18
C PRO A 248 31.67 1.32 -44.68
N SER A 249 30.89 2.14 -45.38
CA SER A 249 31.09 2.51 -46.79
C SER A 249 31.10 4.02 -46.93
N GLY A 250 32.09 4.56 -47.65
CA GLY A 250 32.29 6.02 -47.79
C GLY A 250 32.91 6.71 -46.58
N ALA A 251 33.30 5.96 -45.55
CA ALA A 251 33.92 6.46 -44.31
C ALA A 251 34.75 5.35 -43.61
N THR A 252 35.49 5.69 -42.56
CA THR A 252 36.15 4.73 -41.65
C THR A 252 35.61 4.85 -40.22
N LEU A 253 35.69 3.81 -39.39
CA LEU A 253 35.22 3.88 -38.00
C LEU A 253 36.30 4.49 -37.09
N SER A 254 36.01 5.60 -36.42
CA SER A 254 36.83 6.14 -35.33
C SER A 254 36.41 5.59 -33.97
N ARG A 255 35.14 5.17 -33.82
CA ARG A 255 34.64 4.42 -32.67
C ARG A 255 33.56 3.46 -33.15
N ALA A 256 33.78 2.15 -32.95
CA ALA A 256 32.93 1.11 -33.49
C ALA A 256 31.87 0.58 -32.51
N THR A 257 31.98 0.86 -31.22
CA THR A 257 31.07 0.31 -30.21
C THR A 257 30.63 1.38 -29.23
N ALA A 258 29.34 1.35 -28.86
CA ALA A 258 28.77 2.11 -27.76
C ALA A 258 28.05 1.17 -26.79
N THR A 259 28.01 1.59 -25.53
CA THR A 259 27.30 0.94 -24.42
C THR A 259 26.02 1.71 -24.15
N ALA A 260 24.91 0.98 -24.00
CA ALA A 260 23.73 1.47 -23.30
C ALA A 260 23.79 1.04 -21.84
N THR A 261 23.46 1.98 -20.96
CA THR A 261 23.21 1.73 -19.54
C THR A 261 21.71 1.86 -19.30
N ILE A 262 21.09 0.78 -18.82
CA ILE A 262 19.71 0.75 -18.36
C ILE A 262 19.76 0.99 -16.86
N THR A 263 19.28 2.15 -16.43
CA THR A 263 19.23 2.51 -15.01
C THR A 263 17.88 2.11 -14.44
N ASN A 264 17.90 1.24 -13.43
CA ASN A 264 16.72 0.93 -12.63
C ASN A 264 16.13 2.20 -12.02
N ASP A 265 14.88 2.50 -12.35
CA ASP A 265 14.07 3.59 -11.81
C ASP A 265 12.98 3.12 -10.84
N ASP A 266 12.94 1.83 -10.52
CA ASP A 266 12.07 1.27 -9.48
C ASP A 266 12.64 1.47 -8.08
N ALA A 267 11.80 2.01 -7.21
CA ALA A 267 12.11 2.18 -5.81
C ALA A 267 11.75 0.90 -5.05
N ALA A 268 12.70 0.39 -4.24
CA ALA A 268 12.38 -0.60 -3.23
C ALA A 268 11.40 -0.01 -2.22
N VAL A 269 10.14 -0.45 -2.27
CA VAL A 269 9.18 -0.16 -1.21
C VAL A 269 9.64 -0.95 0.01
N THR A 270 10.16 -0.24 1.01
CA THR A 270 10.42 -0.84 2.32
C THR A 270 9.10 -0.85 3.07
N PRO A 271 8.49 -2.03 3.36
CA PRO A 271 7.20 -2.06 4.04
C PRO A 271 7.31 -1.33 5.39
N GLY A 272 6.31 -0.51 5.70
CA GLY A 272 6.03 -0.08 7.07
C GLY A 272 5.61 -1.29 7.91
N LEU A 273 6.08 -1.37 9.14
CA LEU A 273 5.84 -2.43 10.10
C LEU A 273 5.21 -1.81 11.36
N SER A 274 4.00 -2.23 11.70
CA SER A 274 3.24 -1.78 12.87
C SER A 274 2.87 -2.96 13.77
N ILE A 275 2.46 -2.67 14.99
CA ILE A 275 1.92 -3.62 15.96
C ILE A 275 0.57 -3.09 16.44
N SER A 276 -0.45 -3.93 16.56
CA SER A 276 -1.75 -3.54 17.11
C SER A 276 -1.69 -3.39 18.63
N ASP A 277 -2.63 -2.64 19.19
CA ASP A 277 -2.99 -2.79 20.59
C ASP A 277 -3.74 -4.10 20.80
N ALA A 278 -3.76 -4.57 22.04
CA ALA A 278 -4.50 -5.75 22.45
C ALA A 278 -5.16 -5.51 23.80
N SER A 279 -6.28 -6.17 24.04
CA SER A 279 -6.90 -6.19 25.35
C SER A 279 -7.46 -7.57 25.64
N ALA A 280 -7.26 -8.06 26.85
CA ALA A 280 -7.87 -9.30 27.31
C ALA A 280 -8.51 -9.07 28.68
N THR A 281 -9.59 -9.79 28.98
CA THR A 281 -10.10 -9.87 30.34
C THR A 281 -9.31 -10.93 31.10
N GLU A 282 -9.00 -10.67 32.37
CA GLU A 282 -8.34 -11.66 33.22
C GLU A 282 -9.10 -13.00 33.20
N PRO A 283 -8.39 -14.12 33.02
CA PRO A 283 -9.05 -15.40 32.94
C PRO A 283 -9.64 -15.75 34.31
N GLY A 284 -10.89 -16.20 34.33
CA GLY A 284 -11.46 -16.77 35.55
C GLY A 284 -10.82 -18.12 35.90
N ALA A 285 -10.68 -18.43 37.19
CA ALA A 285 -10.31 -19.77 37.62
C ALA A 285 -11.41 -20.80 37.26
N GLY A 286 -11.14 -21.71 36.33
CA GLY A 286 -11.83 -23.02 36.14
C GLY A 286 -12.65 -23.20 34.85
N GLY A 287 -12.53 -24.40 34.21
CA GLY A 287 -13.00 -24.83 32.87
C GLY A 287 -14.47 -24.66 32.51
N ILE A 288 -14.94 -25.32 31.43
CA ILE A 288 -16.37 -25.36 31.05
C ILE A 288 -17.19 -25.76 32.29
N ALA A 289 -18.29 -25.05 32.56
CA ALA A 289 -19.13 -25.28 33.73
C ALA A 289 -19.64 -26.75 33.77
N PRO A 290 -19.68 -27.41 34.94
CA PRO A 290 -20.18 -28.78 35.05
C PRO A 290 -21.61 -28.93 34.52
N GLY A 291 -21.92 -30.12 33.99
CA GLY A 291 -23.22 -30.44 33.40
C GLY A 291 -23.20 -30.47 31.87
N TYR A 292 -24.33 -30.88 31.30
CA TYR A 292 -24.54 -30.94 29.86
C TYR A 292 -24.75 -29.54 29.26
N LEU A 293 -24.49 -29.43 27.96
CA LEU A 293 -24.61 -28.21 27.17
C LEU A 293 -25.87 -28.28 26.29
N HIS A 294 -26.32 -27.12 25.83
CA HIS A 294 -27.39 -27.02 24.83
C HIS A 294 -27.13 -25.84 23.89
N THR A 295 -27.94 -25.67 22.85
CA THR A 295 -27.76 -24.57 21.88
C THR A 295 -28.79 -23.48 22.02
N SER A 296 -28.39 -22.22 21.79
CA SER A 296 -29.28 -21.06 21.78
C SER A 296 -28.87 -20.12 20.65
N GLY A 297 -29.67 -20.09 19.57
CA GLY A 297 -29.26 -19.42 18.34
C GLY A 297 -27.98 -20.07 17.78
N ASN A 298 -26.99 -19.25 17.45
CA ASN A 298 -25.65 -19.69 17.02
C ASN A 298 -24.66 -19.99 18.16
N GLN A 299 -25.10 -19.96 19.43
CA GLN A 299 -24.23 -20.23 20.58
C GLN A 299 -24.45 -21.64 21.16
N ILE A 300 -23.36 -22.27 21.61
CA ILE A 300 -23.43 -23.35 22.60
C ILE A 300 -23.49 -22.68 23.98
N VAL A 301 -24.34 -23.16 24.87
CA VAL A 301 -24.54 -22.59 26.20
C VAL A 301 -24.53 -23.68 27.28
N ASP A 302 -24.07 -23.32 28.48
CA ASP A 302 -24.12 -24.18 29.65
C ASP A 302 -25.54 -24.28 30.24
N SER A 303 -25.69 -25.05 31.32
CA SER A 303 -26.98 -25.23 32.01
C SER A 303 -27.58 -23.94 32.61
N GLN A 304 -26.80 -22.85 32.71
CA GLN A 304 -27.25 -21.54 33.17
C GLN A 304 -27.57 -20.59 32.00
N GLY A 305 -27.38 -21.04 30.75
CA GLY A 305 -27.57 -20.22 29.56
C GLY A 305 -26.38 -19.32 29.25
N LYS A 306 -25.22 -19.53 29.88
CA LYS A 306 -23.99 -18.78 29.56
C LYS A 306 -23.38 -19.37 28.29
N PRO A 307 -23.02 -18.55 27.28
CA PRO A 307 -22.23 -18.99 26.14
C PRO A 307 -20.95 -19.75 26.53
N VAL A 308 -20.63 -20.76 25.74
CA VAL A 308 -19.47 -21.64 25.87
C VAL A 308 -18.84 -21.83 24.49
N GLN A 309 -17.53 -21.69 24.40
CA GLN A 309 -16.74 -22.09 23.24
C GLN A 309 -15.98 -23.38 23.53
N LEU A 310 -16.00 -24.32 22.59
CA LEU A 310 -15.17 -25.51 22.63
C LEU A 310 -13.86 -25.21 21.89
N SER A 311 -12.76 -25.10 22.64
CA SER A 311 -11.39 -25.00 22.10
C SER A 311 -10.78 -26.38 22.15
N SER A 312 -10.98 -27.12 21.06
CA SER A 312 -10.78 -28.57 21.08
C SER A 312 -9.51 -29.01 20.34
N VAL A 313 -9.01 -30.19 20.68
CA VAL A 313 -7.95 -30.85 19.92
C VAL A 313 -8.36 -32.28 19.56
N ASN A 314 -8.04 -32.70 18.34
CA ASN A 314 -8.23 -34.07 17.88
C ASN A 314 -7.09 -34.97 18.40
N TRP A 315 -7.43 -36.02 19.16
CA TRP A 315 -6.45 -37.05 19.57
C TRP A 315 -6.78 -38.40 18.94
N PHE A 316 -6.24 -38.62 17.74
CA PHE A 316 -6.58 -39.79 16.94
C PHE A 316 -5.77 -41.05 17.30
N GLY A 317 -6.29 -42.20 16.92
CA GLY A 317 -5.65 -43.52 16.98
C GLY A 317 -6.64 -44.64 17.27
N THR A 318 -7.72 -44.39 18.01
CA THR A 318 -8.73 -45.42 18.36
C THR A 318 -9.49 -45.91 17.14
N GLU A 319 -9.65 -45.07 16.13
CA GLU A 319 -10.18 -45.40 14.80
C GLU A 319 -9.21 -46.22 13.95
N SER A 320 -7.95 -46.31 14.36
CA SER A 320 -6.92 -47.04 13.63
C SER A 320 -6.79 -48.49 14.10
N THR A 321 -5.91 -49.25 13.46
CA THR A 321 -5.60 -50.63 13.87
C THR A 321 -4.91 -50.75 15.24
N THR A 322 -4.56 -49.63 15.89
CA THR A 322 -4.09 -49.63 17.28
C THR A 322 -5.23 -49.81 18.28
N PHE A 323 -6.46 -49.39 17.93
CA PHE A 323 -7.63 -49.39 18.83
C PHE A 323 -7.41 -48.64 20.15
N ALA A 324 -6.48 -47.70 20.16
CA ALA A 324 -6.21 -46.76 21.24
C ALA A 324 -5.54 -45.51 20.65
N PRO A 325 -5.65 -44.33 21.29
CA PRO A 325 -5.02 -43.12 20.81
C PRO A 325 -3.51 -43.30 20.65
N HIS A 326 -2.96 -42.69 19.61
CA HIS A 326 -1.54 -42.77 19.34
C HIS A 326 -0.70 -42.01 20.38
N GLY A 327 0.59 -42.35 20.48
CA GLY A 327 1.54 -41.73 21.42
C GLY A 327 1.65 -42.42 22.78
N LEU A 328 0.74 -43.34 23.11
CA LEU A 328 0.79 -44.11 24.36
C LEU A 328 1.97 -45.09 24.45
N TRP A 329 2.69 -45.32 23.35
CA TRP A 329 3.96 -46.05 23.31
C TRP A 329 5.14 -45.22 23.86
N THR A 330 4.95 -43.92 24.07
CA THR A 330 6.02 -43.02 24.52
C THR A 330 5.64 -42.12 25.69
N ARG A 331 4.34 -41.91 25.97
CA ARG A 331 3.83 -41.08 27.07
C ARG A 331 2.71 -41.79 27.83
N SER A 332 2.43 -41.36 29.05
CA SER A 332 1.18 -41.73 29.72
C SER A 332 0.00 -40.93 29.16
N TYR A 333 -1.21 -41.51 29.13
CA TYR A 333 -2.41 -40.78 28.70
C TYR A 333 -2.71 -39.57 29.58
N LYS A 334 -2.39 -39.67 30.88
CA LYS A 334 -2.54 -38.59 31.86
C LYS A 334 -1.64 -37.41 31.54
N ASP A 335 -0.36 -37.67 31.21
CA ASP A 335 0.56 -36.61 30.83
C ASP A 335 0.17 -35.95 29.50
N MET A 336 -0.50 -36.66 28.59
CA MET A 336 -1.03 -36.08 27.36
C MET A 336 -2.17 -35.10 27.67
N ILE A 337 -3.16 -35.54 28.46
CA ILE A 337 -4.32 -34.72 28.85
C ILE A 337 -3.90 -33.53 29.69
N ASP A 338 -2.97 -33.72 30.63
CA ASP A 338 -2.42 -32.63 31.45
C ASP A 338 -1.74 -31.57 30.58
N GLN A 339 -1.03 -31.99 29.54
CA GLN A 339 -0.40 -31.07 28.61
C GLN A 339 -1.44 -30.37 27.73
N MET A 340 -2.44 -31.09 27.19
CA MET A 340 -3.53 -30.46 26.43
C MET A 340 -4.24 -29.36 27.25
N ALA A 341 -4.59 -29.66 28.50
CA ALA A 341 -5.23 -28.70 29.40
C ALA A 341 -4.31 -27.51 29.73
N ALA A 342 -3.00 -27.75 29.87
CA ALA A 342 -2.02 -26.69 30.11
C ALA A 342 -1.82 -25.76 28.91
N GLU A 343 -2.02 -26.27 27.69
CA GLU A 343 -1.99 -25.49 26.44
C GLU A 343 -3.36 -24.87 26.10
N GLY A 344 -4.29 -24.79 27.06
CA GLY A 344 -5.57 -24.08 26.90
C GLY A 344 -6.68 -24.85 26.18
N PHE A 345 -6.44 -26.07 25.71
CA PHE A 345 -7.50 -26.92 25.16
C PHE A 345 -8.48 -27.33 26.27
N ASN A 346 -9.77 -27.13 26.02
CA ASN A 346 -10.83 -27.47 26.98
C ASN A 346 -11.64 -28.70 26.56
N THR A 347 -11.45 -29.19 25.32
CA THR A 347 -12.24 -30.30 24.76
C THR A 347 -11.36 -31.24 23.93
N ILE A 348 -11.62 -32.54 23.98
CA ILE A 348 -10.97 -33.55 23.14
C ILE A 348 -12.01 -34.09 22.15
N ARG A 349 -11.76 -33.95 20.84
CA ARG A 349 -12.45 -34.76 19.83
C ARG A 349 -11.73 -36.11 19.78
N LEU A 350 -12.46 -37.18 20.05
CA LEU A 350 -11.90 -38.54 20.19
C LEU A 350 -12.42 -39.45 19.05
N PRO A 351 -11.70 -39.50 17.92
CA PRO A 351 -11.98 -40.41 16.82
C PRO A 351 -11.97 -41.87 17.25
N TYR A 352 -12.99 -42.64 16.86
CA TYR A 352 -13.03 -44.10 17.00
C TYR A 352 -13.59 -44.78 15.74
N SER A 353 -13.50 -46.12 15.68
CA SER A 353 -14.12 -46.90 14.61
C SER A 353 -15.16 -47.88 15.13
N SER A 354 -16.17 -48.25 14.33
CA SER A 354 -17.09 -49.34 14.73
C SER A 354 -16.32 -50.61 15.05
N GLU A 355 -15.26 -50.94 14.30
CA GLU A 355 -14.40 -52.09 14.61
C GLU A 355 -13.79 -52.02 16.02
N ALA A 356 -13.42 -50.84 16.52
CA ALA A 356 -12.88 -50.68 17.88
C ALA A 356 -13.87 -51.13 18.97
N LEU A 357 -15.18 -50.95 18.75
CA LEU A 357 -16.23 -51.36 19.69
C LEU A 357 -16.54 -52.87 19.62
N HIS A 358 -16.37 -53.49 18.45
CA HIS A 358 -16.80 -54.88 18.20
C HIS A 358 -15.66 -55.90 18.12
N THR A 359 -14.42 -55.44 18.03
CA THR A 359 -13.25 -56.32 17.92
C THR A 359 -12.92 -57.00 19.25
N SER A 360 -12.42 -58.23 19.16
CA SER A 360 -11.81 -58.92 20.31
C SER A 360 -10.29 -58.72 20.40
N LYS A 361 -9.70 -57.94 19.48
CA LYS A 361 -8.26 -57.63 19.50
C LYS A 361 -8.01 -56.63 20.63
N ALA A 362 -7.02 -56.91 21.47
CA ALA A 362 -6.59 -55.93 22.47
C ALA A 362 -5.99 -54.69 21.79
N PRO A 363 -6.17 -53.49 22.37
CA PRO A 363 -5.44 -52.31 21.94
C PRO A 363 -3.92 -52.54 21.96
N ASN A 364 -3.23 -51.94 21.00
CA ASN A 364 -1.78 -52.04 20.85
C ASN A 364 -1.13 -50.66 20.71
N GLY A 365 0.20 -50.60 20.69
CA GLY A 365 0.92 -49.32 20.72
C GLY A 365 0.87 -48.62 22.09
N ILE A 366 0.73 -49.38 23.18
CA ILE A 366 0.72 -48.85 24.55
C ILE A 366 1.96 -49.35 25.29
N ASP A 367 2.72 -48.44 25.89
CA ASP A 367 3.73 -48.78 26.88
C ASP A 367 3.07 -48.91 28.25
N PHE A 368 2.80 -50.15 28.67
CA PHE A 368 2.16 -50.46 29.95
C PHE A 368 3.05 -50.16 31.17
N TYR A 369 4.34 -49.85 31.01
CA TYR A 369 5.13 -49.33 32.13
C TYR A 369 4.70 -47.90 32.49
N GLN A 370 4.40 -47.09 31.47
CA GLN A 370 3.91 -45.72 31.63
C GLN A 370 2.39 -45.68 31.84
N ASN A 371 1.66 -46.69 31.33
CA ASN A 371 0.20 -46.79 31.40
C ASN A 371 -0.24 -48.13 32.05
N PRO A 372 0.15 -48.42 33.30
CA PRO A 372 -0.10 -49.72 33.91
C PRO A 372 -1.58 -50.03 34.12
N ASP A 373 -2.41 -49.01 34.30
CA ASP A 373 -3.86 -49.11 34.46
C ASP A 373 -4.62 -49.39 33.17
N LEU A 374 -3.97 -49.27 32.00
CA LEU A 374 -4.56 -49.65 30.71
C LEU A 374 -4.33 -51.12 30.35
N GLN A 375 -3.53 -51.86 31.14
CA GLN A 375 -3.15 -53.22 30.80
C GLN A 375 -4.34 -54.19 30.85
N GLY A 376 -4.64 -54.80 29.71
CA GLY A 376 -5.70 -55.82 29.58
C GLY A 376 -7.10 -55.26 29.35
N LEU A 377 -7.23 -53.94 29.24
CA LEU A 377 -8.49 -53.28 28.88
C LEU A 377 -8.81 -53.45 27.40
N THR A 378 -10.10 -53.47 27.07
CA THR A 378 -10.64 -53.32 25.73
C THR A 378 -10.50 -51.88 25.23
N SER A 379 -10.77 -51.64 23.94
CA SER A 379 -10.72 -50.28 23.37
C SER A 379 -11.70 -49.32 24.07
N LEU A 380 -12.94 -49.75 24.32
CA LEU A 380 -13.95 -48.97 25.04
C LEU A 380 -13.51 -48.67 26.48
N GLU A 381 -12.94 -49.65 27.19
CA GLU A 381 -12.44 -49.42 28.56
C GLU A 381 -11.21 -48.49 28.59
N VAL A 382 -10.40 -48.43 27.52
CA VAL A 382 -9.34 -47.41 27.37
C VAL A 382 -9.96 -46.03 27.13
N MET A 383 -11.00 -45.92 26.30
CA MET A 383 -11.76 -44.68 26.12
C MET A 383 -12.37 -44.21 27.45
N ASP A 384 -12.91 -45.12 28.26
CA ASP A 384 -13.45 -44.81 29.60
C ASP A 384 -12.40 -44.15 30.50
N LYS A 385 -11.17 -44.66 30.50
CA LYS A 385 -10.06 -44.10 31.30
C LYS A 385 -9.68 -42.69 30.85
N ILE A 386 -9.72 -42.42 29.55
CA ILE A 386 -9.46 -41.11 28.96
C ILE A 386 -10.58 -40.13 29.33
N VAL A 387 -11.84 -40.53 29.15
CA VAL A 387 -13.02 -39.72 29.52
C VAL A 387 -13.01 -39.40 31.01
N GLU A 388 -12.78 -40.39 31.87
CA GLU A 388 -12.71 -40.21 33.32
C GLU A 388 -11.65 -39.15 33.68
N TYR A 389 -10.44 -39.28 33.15
CA TYR A 389 -9.35 -38.36 33.48
C TYR A 389 -9.50 -36.96 32.85
N ALA A 390 -10.03 -36.86 31.63
CA ALA A 390 -10.36 -35.57 31.02
C ALA A 390 -11.38 -34.81 31.89
N GLY A 391 -12.38 -35.51 32.42
CA GLY A 391 -13.36 -34.96 33.36
C GLY A 391 -12.74 -34.49 34.68
N GLU A 392 -11.80 -35.25 35.24
CA GLU A 392 -11.02 -34.83 36.44
C GLU A 392 -10.24 -33.53 36.21
N LYS A 393 -9.84 -33.26 34.96
CA LYS A 393 -9.14 -32.03 34.54
C LYS A 393 -10.07 -30.92 34.09
N GLY A 394 -11.39 -31.13 34.18
CA GLY A 394 -12.40 -30.15 33.76
C GLY A 394 -12.52 -29.99 32.25
N MET A 395 -11.88 -30.86 31.46
CA MET A 395 -12.06 -30.91 30.01
C MET A 395 -13.38 -31.59 29.63
N ARG A 396 -13.78 -31.48 28.36
CA ARG A 396 -14.89 -32.21 27.75
C ARG A 396 -14.40 -33.15 26.66
N VAL A 397 -15.28 -34.04 26.25
CA VAL A 397 -15.03 -35.01 25.18
C VAL A 397 -16.21 -35.01 24.21
N VAL A 398 -15.90 -34.93 22.92
CA VAL A 398 -16.82 -35.26 21.82
C VAL A 398 -16.35 -36.57 21.22
N LEU A 399 -17.21 -37.58 21.21
CA LEU A 399 -16.90 -38.84 20.54
C LEU A 399 -17.20 -38.70 19.05
N ASP A 400 -16.25 -39.11 18.22
CA ASP A 400 -16.36 -39.03 16.77
C ASP A 400 -16.33 -40.43 16.17
N HIS A 401 -17.43 -40.80 15.49
CA HIS A 401 -17.41 -41.99 14.65
C HIS A 401 -16.64 -41.69 13.36
N HIS A 402 -15.34 -41.92 13.45
CA HIS A 402 -14.40 -41.60 12.38
C HIS A 402 -14.43 -42.62 11.24
N ARG A 403 -14.68 -43.89 11.56
CA ARG A 403 -14.68 -44.98 10.57
C ARG A 403 -15.61 -46.13 10.89
N SER A 404 -16.08 -46.82 9.86
CA SER A 404 -16.66 -48.15 10.04
C SER A 404 -15.59 -49.22 10.33
N SER A 405 -14.58 -49.34 9.46
CA SER A 405 -13.46 -50.29 9.61
C SER A 405 -12.20 -49.58 10.09
N ALA A 406 -11.37 -50.21 10.92
CA ALA A 406 -10.18 -49.56 11.45
C ALA A 406 -9.11 -49.30 10.36
N GLY A 407 -8.49 -48.12 10.34
CA GLY A 407 -7.54 -47.75 9.26
C GLY A 407 -6.87 -46.37 9.37
N ALA A 408 -6.47 -45.80 8.21
CA ALA A 408 -5.93 -44.43 8.03
C ALA A 408 -6.78 -43.62 7.00
N GLY A 409 -6.98 -42.30 7.16
CA GLY A 409 -7.93 -41.47 6.38
C GLY A 409 -9.41 -41.54 6.81
N THR A 410 -10.36 -41.52 5.88
CA THR A 410 -11.81 -41.61 6.16
C THR A 410 -12.35 -43.04 6.03
N SER A 411 -13.67 -43.23 6.20
CA SER A 411 -14.35 -44.48 5.82
C SER A 411 -14.19 -44.76 4.34
N GLU A 412 -13.91 -46.03 3.98
CA GLU A 412 -13.44 -46.40 2.64
C GLU A 412 -14.39 -46.05 1.49
N ASN A 413 -15.69 -45.91 1.78
CA ASN A 413 -16.72 -45.58 0.81
C ASN A 413 -17.32 -44.18 1.00
N GLY A 414 -16.85 -43.40 1.99
CA GLY A 414 -17.34 -42.05 2.30
C GLY A 414 -18.78 -41.99 2.82
N LEU A 415 -19.26 -43.07 3.43
CA LEU A 415 -20.59 -43.20 4.02
C LEU A 415 -20.48 -43.78 5.44
N TRP A 416 -21.50 -43.54 6.26
CA TRP A 416 -21.62 -44.01 7.65
C TRP A 416 -21.88 -45.51 7.82
N TYR A 417 -21.81 -46.27 6.74
CA TYR A 417 -22.07 -47.71 6.73
C TYR A 417 -21.28 -48.41 5.62
N ASN A 418 -20.99 -49.69 5.83
CA ASN A 418 -20.44 -50.58 4.81
C ASN A 418 -21.12 -51.96 4.89
N SER A 419 -20.57 -52.97 4.22
CA SER A 419 -21.13 -54.33 4.22
C SER A 419 -21.00 -55.07 5.55
N GLN A 420 -20.08 -54.65 6.42
CA GLN A 420 -19.81 -55.26 7.72
C GLN A 420 -20.55 -54.54 8.84
N TYR A 421 -20.48 -53.20 8.86
CA TYR A 421 -21.14 -52.32 9.81
C TYR A 421 -22.25 -51.56 9.08
N THR A 422 -23.47 -52.07 9.21
CA THR A 422 -24.66 -51.49 8.56
C THR A 422 -25.10 -50.19 9.25
N GLU A 423 -25.93 -49.36 8.59
CA GLU A 423 -26.51 -48.16 9.21
C GLU A 423 -27.27 -48.48 10.50
N ASP A 424 -27.96 -49.63 10.57
CA ASP A 424 -28.66 -50.07 11.78
C ASP A 424 -27.69 -50.38 12.92
N GLN A 425 -26.52 -50.97 12.60
CA GLN A 425 -25.48 -51.22 13.58
C GLN A 425 -24.82 -49.91 14.04
N TRP A 426 -24.54 -48.99 13.12
CA TRP A 426 -23.99 -47.66 13.44
C TRP A 426 -24.93 -46.87 14.37
N VAL A 427 -26.24 -46.89 14.11
CA VAL A 427 -27.24 -46.29 15.01
C VAL A 427 -27.26 -47.00 16.38
N ALA A 428 -27.19 -48.34 16.40
CA ALA A 428 -27.16 -49.10 17.65
C ALA A 428 -25.89 -48.84 18.48
N ASP A 429 -24.74 -48.66 17.82
CA ASP A 429 -23.47 -48.31 18.48
C ASP A 429 -23.58 -46.94 19.15
N TRP A 430 -24.21 -45.97 18.49
CA TRP A 430 -24.47 -44.66 19.07
C TRP A 430 -25.41 -44.70 20.28
N GLN A 431 -26.47 -45.50 20.21
CA GLN A 431 -27.37 -45.71 21.36
C GLN A 431 -26.64 -46.37 22.54
N MET A 432 -25.76 -47.34 22.25
CA MET A 432 -24.94 -47.99 23.27
C MET A 432 -24.00 -46.99 23.94
N LEU A 433 -23.30 -46.14 23.19
CA LEU A 433 -22.43 -45.11 23.76
C LEU A 433 -23.22 -44.04 24.53
N ALA A 434 -24.43 -43.68 24.08
CA ALA A 434 -25.31 -42.75 24.78
C ALA A 434 -25.73 -43.29 26.16
N ASP A 435 -26.08 -44.57 26.24
CA ASP A 435 -26.42 -45.28 27.48
C ASP A 435 -25.20 -45.45 28.39
N HIS A 436 -24.06 -45.83 27.80
CA HIS A 436 -22.81 -46.10 28.53
C HIS A 436 -22.25 -44.84 29.22
N TYR A 437 -22.36 -43.67 28.60
CA TYR A 437 -21.92 -42.39 29.16
C TYR A 437 -23.07 -41.54 29.75
N GLU A 438 -24.27 -42.09 29.93
CA GLU A 438 -25.40 -41.36 30.51
C GLU A 438 -25.06 -40.87 31.94
N GLY A 439 -25.31 -39.58 32.19
CA GLY A 439 -25.01 -38.93 33.46
C GLY A 439 -23.55 -38.51 33.65
N ASN A 440 -22.65 -38.87 32.74
CA ASN A 440 -21.28 -38.35 32.70
C ASN A 440 -21.18 -37.19 31.70
N SER A 441 -21.37 -35.96 32.18
CA SER A 441 -21.32 -34.75 31.36
C SER A 441 -19.91 -34.37 30.87
N THR A 442 -18.90 -35.22 31.09
CA THR A 442 -17.62 -35.08 30.39
C THR A 442 -17.80 -35.33 28.90
N VAL A 443 -18.62 -36.34 28.55
CA VAL A 443 -19.03 -36.59 27.17
C VAL A 443 -20.21 -35.68 26.86
N ILE A 444 -19.97 -34.63 26.07
CA ILE A 444 -20.97 -33.57 25.83
C ILE A 444 -21.80 -33.81 24.58
N GLY A 445 -21.36 -34.68 23.68
CA GLY A 445 -22.07 -34.96 22.44
C GLY A 445 -21.30 -35.87 21.50
N PHE A 446 -21.94 -36.17 20.38
CA PHE A 446 -21.46 -37.10 19.37
C PHE A 446 -21.35 -36.45 18.00
N ASP A 447 -20.18 -36.57 17.40
CA ASP A 447 -19.93 -36.30 16.00
C ASP A 447 -20.26 -37.54 15.19
N LEU A 448 -21.42 -37.48 14.54
CA LEU A 448 -22.15 -38.67 14.11
C LEU A 448 -21.37 -39.50 13.08
N HIS A 449 -20.66 -38.86 12.16
CA HIS A 449 -19.82 -39.53 11.18
C HIS A 449 -18.82 -38.58 10.52
N ASN A 450 -17.55 -38.96 10.56
CA ASN A 450 -16.47 -38.22 9.94
C ASN A 450 -16.50 -38.24 8.41
N GLU A 451 -16.47 -37.04 7.84
CA GLU A 451 -16.28 -36.71 6.44
C GLU A 451 -17.16 -37.51 5.44
N PRO A 452 -18.50 -37.34 5.44
CA PRO A 452 -19.43 -37.95 4.46
C PRO A 452 -19.24 -37.48 3.01
N TYR A 453 -18.11 -37.79 2.36
CA TYR A 453 -17.77 -37.25 1.04
C TYR A 453 -18.57 -37.83 -0.12
N ASN A 454 -19.10 -39.05 0.04
CA ASN A 454 -19.99 -39.69 -0.94
C ASN A 454 -21.47 -39.61 -0.52
N GLY A 455 -21.76 -38.97 0.62
CA GLY A 455 -23.10 -38.65 1.08
C GLY A 455 -23.75 -37.55 0.23
N THR A 456 -25.07 -37.55 0.19
CA THR A 456 -25.88 -36.47 -0.41
C THR A 456 -26.64 -35.72 0.67
N TRP A 457 -27.04 -34.48 0.40
CA TRP A 457 -27.85 -33.69 1.33
C TRP A 457 -29.25 -33.45 0.76
N GLY A 458 -30.28 -34.01 1.40
CA GLY A 458 -31.68 -33.74 1.07
C GLY A 458 -32.19 -34.37 -0.24
N GLY A 459 -31.44 -35.34 -0.80
CA GLY A 459 -31.81 -36.06 -2.02
C GLY A 459 -32.64 -37.32 -1.81
N GLY A 460 -32.86 -37.75 -0.56
CA GLY A 460 -33.48 -39.02 -0.20
C GLY A 460 -32.62 -40.25 -0.52
N GLY A 461 -33.09 -41.42 -0.07
CA GLY A 461 -32.43 -42.70 -0.32
C GLY A 461 -31.30 -43.03 0.65
N ALA A 462 -30.57 -44.11 0.35
CA ALA A 462 -29.58 -44.70 1.26
C ALA A 462 -28.31 -43.83 1.47
N LYS A 463 -28.05 -42.87 0.57
CA LYS A 463 -26.89 -41.97 0.66
C LYS A 463 -27.22 -40.59 1.23
N ASP A 464 -28.47 -40.33 1.57
CA ASP A 464 -28.87 -39.04 2.15
C ASP A 464 -28.37 -38.91 3.58
N TRP A 465 -27.30 -38.14 3.76
CA TRP A 465 -26.65 -37.90 5.03
C TRP A 465 -27.56 -37.14 6.00
N ALA A 466 -28.28 -36.12 5.53
CA ALA A 466 -29.18 -35.34 6.39
C ALA A 466 -30.25 -36.23 7.04
N ARG A 467 -30.82 -37.17 6.27
CA ARG A 467 -31.76 -38.18 6.81
C ARG A 467 -31.08 -39.11 7.83
N ALA A 468 -29.87 -39.58 7.54
CA ALA A 468 -29.16 -40.50 8.42
C ALA A 468 -28.72 -39.82 9.73
N ALA A 469 -28.29 -38.56 9.67
CA ALA A 469 -27.97 -37.73 10.82
C ALA A 469 -29.19 -37.51 11.72
N GLU A 470 -30.35 -37.17 11.16
CA GLU A 470 -31.62 -37.07 11.93
C GLU A 470 -31.99 -38.41 12.58
N ARG A 471 -31.84 -39.52 11.84
CA ARG A 471 -32.12 -40.86 12.36
C ARG A 471 -31.22 -41.22 13.55
N ALA A 472 -29.91 -41.05 13.41
CA ALA A 472 -28.95 -41.37 14.46
C ALA A 472 -29.07 -40.40 15.64
N GLY A 473 -29.16 -39.10 15.37
CA GLY A 473 -29.35 -38.07 16.40
C GLY A 473 -30.61 -38.30 17.24
N ASN A 474 -31.75 -38.60 16.62
CA ASN A 474 -32.97 -38.92 17.37
C ASN A 474 -32.86 -40.23 18.15
N ALA A 475 -32.13 -41.22 17.64
CA ALA A 475 -31.88 -42.47 18.36
C ALA A 475 -31.00 -42.25 19.60
N VAL A 476 -29.97 -41.39 19.50
CA VAL A 476 -29.13 -40.95 20.63
C VAL A 476 -29.96 -40.20 21.66
N LEU A 477 -30.71 -39.19 21.22
CA LEU A 477 -31.49 -38.32 22.10
C LEU A 477 -32.67 -39.03 22.78
N ALA A 478 -33.15 -40.14 22.21
CA ALA A 478 -34.12 -41.01 22.85
C ALA A 478 -33.53 -41.78 24.06
N VAL A 479 -32.20 -41.95 24.10
CA VAL A 479 -31.48 -42.57 25.22
C VAL A 479 -31.03 -41.49 26.19
N ASN A 480 -30.29 -40.48 25.71
CA ASN A 480 -29.81 -39.37 26.52
C ASN A 480 -30.18 -38.04 25.84
N PRO A 481 -31.23 -37.33 26.32
CA PRO A 481 -31.74 -36.12 25.68
C PRO A 481 -30.89 -34.88 25.92
N ASP A 482 -29.81 -34.98 26.71
CA ASP A 482 -28.95 -33.84 27.07
C ASP A 482 -27.66 -33.76 26.23
N LEU A 483 -27.40 -34.73 25.35
CA LEU A 483 -26.25 -34.72 24.45
C LEU A 483 -26.41 -33.74 23.27
N LEU A 484 -25.34 -33.03 22.94
CA LEU A 484 -25.23 -32.33 21.66
C LEU A 484 -25.05 -33.33 20.51
N ILE A 485 -25.61 -33.00 19.35
CA ILE A 485 -25.49 -33.78 18.12
C ILE A 485 -24.73 -32.94 17.11
N PHE A 486 -23.48 -33.33 16.86
CA PHE A 486 -22.61 -32.68 15.88
C PHE A 486 -22.83 -33.33 14.51
N VAL A 487 -23.15 -32.50 13.52
CA VAL A 487 -23.49 -32.96 12.16
C VAL A 487 -22.56 -32.30 11.16
N GLU A 488 -21.65 -33.08 10.61
CA GLU A 488 -20.79 -32.63 9.52
C GLU A 488 -21.56 -32.40 8.21
N GLY A 489 -20.91 -31.76 7.24
CA GLY A 489 -21.37 -31.59 5.88
C GLY A 489 -21.13 -32.80 4.98
N VAL A 490 -21.25 -32.60 3.66
CA VAL A 490 -20.93 -33.61 2.63
C VAL A 490 -19.77 -33.14 1.76
N GLY A 491 -19.33 -33.93 0.78
CA GLY A 491 -18.29 -33.49 -0.16
C GLY A 491 -18.78 -32.59 -1.30
N THR A 492 -20.05 -32.71 -1.70
CA THR A 492 -20.60 -31.96 -2.84
C THR A 492 -22.10 -31.71 -2.69
N TYR A 493 -22.53 -30.49 -2.94
CA TYR A 493 -23.93 -30.08 -2.94
C TYR A 493 -24.29 -29.35 -4.25
N LYS A 494 -25.35 -29.80 -4.95
CA LYS A 494 -25.82 -29.21 -6.22
C LYS A 494 -24.71 -28.93 -7.25
N GLY A 495 -23.68 -29.80 -7.30
CA GLY A 495 -22.54 -29.69 -8.23
C GLY A 495 -21.41 -28.79 -7.75
N GLN A 496 -21.52 -28.18 -6.57
CA GLN A 496 -20.45 -27.43 -5.92
C GLN A 496 -19.74 -28.33 -4.91
N SER A 497 -18.43 -28.51 -5.09
CA SER A 497 -17.61 -29.31 -4.19
C SER A 497 -16.94 -28.43 -3.15
N TYR A 498 -16.73 -29.01 -1.97
CA TYR A 498 -15.94 -28.41 -0.89
C TYR A 498 -15.07 -29.51 -0.26
N TRP A 499 -14.46 -29.23 0.88
CA TRP A 499 -13.85 -30.25 1.72
C TRP A 499 -14.85 -31.35 2.09
N TRP A 500 -14.34 -32.57 2.26
CA TRP A 500 -15.12 -33.67 2.80
C TRP A 500 -15.57 -33.30 4.21
N GLY A 501 -16.84 -33.56 4.56
CA GLY A 501 -17.39 -33.06 5.84
C GLY A 501 -17.60 -31.54 5.92
N GLY A 502 -17.07 -30.74 4.99
CA GLY A 502 -17.15 -29.28 5.04
C GLY A 502 -18.32 -28.65 4.28
N ASN A 503 -18.95 -29.34 3.32
CA ASN A 503 -20.01 -28.72 2.51
C ASN A 503 -21.36 -28.74 3.24
N LEU A 504 -21.72 -27.61 3.85
CA LEU A 504 -23.00 -27.40 4.54
C LEU A 504 -23.94 -26.46 3.78
N MET A 505 -23.71 -26.23 2.48
CA MET A 505 -24.58 -25.39 1.64
C MET A 505 -26.03 -25.89 1.59
N GLY A 506 -26.23 -27.19 1.80
CA GLY A 506 -27.54 -27.82 1.82
C GLY A 506 -28.41 -27.46 3.03
N VAL A 507 -27.83 -26.91 4.11
CA VAL A 507 -28.59 -26.53 5.31
C VAL A 507 -29.63 -25.43 5.01
N LYS A 508 -29.33 -24.48 4.09
CA LYS A 508 -30.32 -23.48 3.61
C LYS A 508 -31.61 -24.12 3.10
N ASP A 509 -31.47 -25.22 2.36
CA ASP A 509 -32.59 -25.89 1.70
C ASP A 509 -33.25 -26.94 2.61
N ARG A 510 -32.46 -27.60 3.46
CA ARG A 510 -32.90 -28.65 4.40
C ARG A 510 -32.06 -28.61 5.68
N PRO A 511 -32.48 -27.85 6.71
CA PRO A 511 -31.85 -27.90 8.02
C PRO A 511 -32.16 -29.24 8.71
N ILE A 512 -31.29 -29.64 9.64
CA ILE A 512 -31.46 -30.85 10.46
C ILE A 512 -32.53 -30.58 11.51
N THR A 513 -33.52 -31.46 11.59
CA THR A 513 -34.57 -31.37 12.60
C THR A 513 -34.53 -32.59 13.51
N LEU A 514 -34.25 -32.38 14.79
CA LEU A 514 -34.24 -33.43 15.82
C LEU A 514 -35.51 -33.37 16.68
N ASP A 515 -35.85 -34.48 17.31
CA ASP A 515 -37.02 -34.60 18.19
C ASP A 515 -36.85 -33.81 19.50
N VAL A 516 -35.60 -33.57 19.92
CA VAL A 516 -35.24 -32.69 21.04
C VAL A 516 -34.63 -31.41 20.47
N ALA A 517 -35.27 -30.28 20.74
CA ALA A 517 -34.79 -28.97 20.30
C ALA A 517 -33.47 -28.59 20.99
N ASN A 518 -32.75 -27.63 20.42
CA ASN A 518 -31.56 -27.02 21.04
C ASN A 518 -30.40 -28.02 21.27
N ARG A 519 -30.20 -28.94 20.32
CA ARG A 519 -29.14 -29.97 20.36
C ARG A 519 -28.22 -30.05 19.15
N VAL A 520 -28.62 -29.48 18.01
CA VAL A 520 -27.82 -29.54 16.78
C VAL A 520 -26.67 -28.54 16.82
N VAL A 521 -25.46 -29.02 16.53
CA VAL A 521 -24.28 -28.22 16.20
C VAL A 521 -23.79 -28.67 14.82
N TYR A 522 -23.52 -27.73 13.91
CA TYR A 522 -22.99 -28.08 12.59
C TYR A 522 -21.46 -28.11 12.62
N SER A 523 -20.86 -29.12 11.98
CA SER A 523 -19.43 -29.43 12.11
C SER A 523 -18.67 -29.46 10.78
N PRO A 524 -18.36 -28.32 10.15
CA PRO A 524 -17.59 -28.33 8.90
C PRO A 524 -16.12 -28.67 9.15
N HIS A 525 -15.47 -29.30 8.17
CA HIS A 525 -14.02 -29.40 8.07
C HIS A 525 -13.46 -28.44 7.04
N ASP A 526 -12.28 -27.89 7.30
CA ASP A 526 -11.59 -26.96 6.40
C ASP A 526 -10.07 -27.15 6.43
N TYR A 527 -9.43 -27.09 5.27
CA TYR A 527 -8.00 -27.33 5.14
C TYR A 527 -7.33 -26.37 4.14
N PRO A 528 -6.00 -26.18 4.22
CA PRO A 528 -5.28 -25.27 3.35
C PRO A 528 -4.83 -25.93 2.02
N ASN A 529 -4.11 -25.14 1.21
CA ASN A 529 -3.53 -25.57 -0.06
C ASN A 529 -2.58 -26.78 0.06
N SER A 530 -1.82 -26.91 1.17
CA SER A 530 -0.89 -28.02 1.36
C SER A 530 -1.55 -29.39 1.55
N VAL A 531 -2.80 -29.43 2.01
CA VAL A 531 -3.58 -30.67 2.12
C VAL A 531 -4.15 -31.04 0.77
N PHE A 532 -4.82 -30.10 0.10
CA PHE A 532 -5.24 -30.25 -1.29
C PHE A 532 -5.37 -28.89 -2.00
N PRO A 533 -4.81 -28.72 -3.21
CA PRO A 533 -4.79 -27.44 -3.91
C PRO A 533 -6.15 -27.13 -4.56
N GLN A 534 -7.10 -26.66 -3.76
CA GLN A 534 -8.41 -26.21 -4.22
C GLN A 534 -8.31 -25.02 -5.18
N THR A 535 -9.32 -24.86 -6.03
CA THR A 535 -9.32 -23.83 -7.10
C THR A 535 -9.26 -22.40 -6.56
N TRP A 536 -9.88 -22.13 -5.41
CA TRP A 536 -9.85 -20.79 -4.79
C TRP A 536 -8.46 -20.39 -4.32
N PHE A 537 -7.58 -21.32 -3.93
CA PHE A 537 -6.18 -20.99 -3.61
C PHE A 537 -5.36 -20.58 -4.83
N GLN A 538 -5.88 -20.75 -6.06
CA GLN A 538 -5.16 -20.45 -7.30
C GLN A 538 -5.54 -19.09 -7.90
N THR A 539 -6.49 -18.37 -7.30
CA THR A 539 -6.87 -17.03 -7.76
C THR A 539 -5.89 -15.98 -7.24
N ALA A 540 -5.77 -14.85 -7.95
CA ALA A 540 -4.86 -13.77 -7.56
C ALA A 540 -5.27 -13.09 -6.24
N ASP A 541 -6.56 -13.15 -5.91
CA ASP A 541 -7.21 -12.56 -4.74
C ASP A 541 -7.48 -13.59 -3.62
N PHE A 542 -6.86 -14.78 -3.66
CA PHE A 542 -7.28 -15.90 -2.81
C PHE A 542 -7.39 -15.53 -1.33
N GLY A 543 -6.38 -14.81 -0.78
CA GLY A 543 -6.37 -14.42 0.63
C GLY A 543 -7.59 -13.58 1.02
N ALA A 544 -7.87 -12.52 0.26
CA ALA A 544 -9.03 -11.66 0.49
C ALA A 544 -10.38 -12.37 0.24
N ASN A 545 -10.39 -13.43 -0.57
CA ASN A 545 -11.60 -14.17 -0.90
C ASN A 545 -11.92 -15.32 0.09
N LEU A 546 -10.98 -15.71 0.96
CA LEU A 546 -11.18 -16.82 1.91
C LEU A 546 -12.43 -16.65 2.80
N PRO A 547 -12.71 -15.49 3.41
CA PRO A 547 -13.92 -15.32 4.22
C PRO A 547 -15.21 -15.60 3.43
N ASN A 548 -15.26 -15.22 2.15
CA ASN A 548 -16.39 -15.54 1.28
C ASN A 548 -16.49 -17.04 0.98
N VAL A 549 -15.36 -17.75 0.88
CA VAL A 549 -15.33 -19.20 0.71
C VAL A 549 -15.94 -19.89 1.94
N PHE A 550 -15.52 -19.50 3.14
CA PHE A 550 -16.04 -20.00 4.42
C PHE A 550 -17.54 -19.70 4.58
N ARG A 551 -17.92 -18.43 4.42
CA ARG A 551 -19.31 -17.94 4.50
C ARG A 551 -20.23 -18.74 3.58
N ASN A 552 -19.81 -18.99 2.34
CA ASN A 552 -20.64 -19.72 1.37
C ASN A 552 -20.80 -21.20 1.71
N ALA A 553 -19.74 -21.85 2.20
CA ALA A 553 -19.76 -23.29 2.48
C ALA A 553 -20.48 -23.64 3.78
N TRP A 554 -20.26 -22.86 4.84
CA TRP A 554 -20.75 -23.17 6.19
C TRP A 554 -20.95 -21.95 7.10
N GLY A 555 -20.15 -20.88 6.96
CA GLY A 555 -20.14 -19.74 7.89
C GLY A 555 -21.46 -18.98 7.99
N TYR A 556 -22.24 -18.91 6.91
CA TYR A 556 -23.58 -18.30 6.92
C TYR A 556 -24.51 -18.89 7.99
N ILE A 557 -24.32 -20.14 8.40
CA ILE A 557 -25.16 -20.79 9.42
C ILE A 557 -25.02 -20.08 10.76
N TYR A 558 -23.79 -19.68 11.10
CA TYR A 558 -23.51 -18.92 12.31
C TYR A 558 -23.93 -17.46 12.14
N GLU A 559 -23.57 -16.82 11.02
CA GLU A 559 -23.89 -15.41 10.74
C GLU A 559 -25.39 -15.14 10.71
N ASP A 560 -26.18 -16.03 10.09
CA ASP A 560 -27.64 -15.92 10.01
C ASP A 560 -28.36 -16.39 11.31
N ASN A 561 -27.61 -16.68 12.38
CA ASN A 561 -28.11 -17.16 13.67
C ASN A 561 -28.95 -18.45 13.58
N ILE A 562 -28.61 -19.36 12.66
CA ILE A 562 -29.34 -20.61 12.42
C ILE A 562 -29.02 -21.67 13.49
N ALA A 563 -27.73 -21.91 13.72
CA ALA A 563 -27.22 -22.89 14.68
C ALA A 563 -25.73 -22.65 14.94
N PRO A 564 -25.15 -23.21 16.02
CA PRO A 564 -23.72 -23.08 16.29
C PRO A 564 -22.88 -23.82 15.25
N ILE A 565 -21.69 -23.28 14.99
CA ILE A 565 -20.63 -23.91 14.21
C ILE A 565 -19.55 -24.41 15.16
N TRP A 566 -19.12 -25.65 14.93
CA TRP A 566 -17.93 -26.24 15.50
C TRP A 566 -17.03 -26.73 14.36
N VAL A 567 -15.93 -26.05 14.03
CA VAL A 567 -15.03 -26.56 12.97
C VAL A 567 -14.32 -27.81 13.47
N GLY A 568 -14.87 -28.99 13.16
CA GLY A 568 -14.48 -30.29 13.74
C GLY A 568 -13.06 -30.75 13.36
N GLU A 569 -12.56 -30.28 12.22
CA GLU A 569 -11.17 -30.43 11.82
C GLU A 569 -10.70 -29.27 10.96
N PHE A 570 -9.52 -28.79 11.31
CA PHE A 570 -8.69 -27.92 10.50
C PHE A 570 -7.23 -28.03 10.96
N GLY A 571 -6.28 -27.98 10.03
CA GLY A 571 -4.87 -28.12 10.42
C GLY A 571 -3.89 -27.99 9.26
N THR A 572 -2.63 -27.71 9.61
CA THR A 572 -1.57 -27.46 8.63
C THR A 572 -0.19 -27.79 9.18
N LYS A 573 0.75 -28.14 8.30
CA LYS A 573 2.19 -28.19 8.62
C LYS A 573 2.88 -26.84 8.58
N LEU A 574 2.23 -25.80 8.04
CA LEU A 574 2.83 -24.49 7.74
C LEU A 574 4.04 -24.60 6.80
N GLN A 575 3.93 -25.44 5.77
CA GLN A 575 5.00 -25.67 4.79
C GLN A 575 4.83 -24.87 3.50
N ASP A 576 3.59 -24.57 3.12
CA ASP A 576 3.26 -23.70 1.99
C ASP A 576 2.97 -22.29 2.53
N PRO A 577 3.57 -21.21 1.99
CA PRO A 577 3.22 -19.84 2.39
C PRO A 577 1.73 -19.52 2.30
N LYS A 578 0.98 -20.17 1.39
CA LYS A 578 -0.49 -20.02 1.31
C LYS A 578 -1.22 -20.58 2.53
N ASP A 579 -0.63 -21.55 3.23
CA ASP A 579 -1.21 -22.09 4.45
C ASP A 579 -1.21 -21.05 5.57
N VAL A 580 -0.21 -20.15 5.61
CA VAL A 580 -0.16 -19.07 6.61
C VAL A 580 -1.33 -18.12 6.40
N VAL A 581 -1.54 -17.67 5.17
CA VAL A 581 -2.67 -16.79 4.80
C VAL A 581 -4.02 -17.47 5.09
N TRP A 582 -4.13 -18.78 4.82
CA TRP A 582 -5.32 -19.54 5.17
C TRP A 582 -5.52 -19.66 6.68
N PHE A 583 -4.46 -19.93 7.43
CA PHE A 583 -4.56 -20.17 8.86
C PHE A 583 -4.96 -18.90 9.59
N GLU A 584 -4.38 -17.76 9.19
CA GLU A 584 -4.78 -16.43 9.63
C GLU A 584 -6.27 -16.17 9.36
N ALA A 585 -6.70 -16.35 8.11
CA ALA A 585 -8.09 -16.07 7.71
C ALA A 585 -9.10 -16.98 8.43
N ILE A 586 -8.83 -18.27 8.61
CA ILE A 586 -9.76 -19.17 9.30
C ILE A 586 -9.79 -18.87 10.81
N THR A 587 -8.67 -18.55 11.44
CA THR A 587 -8.67 -18.18 12.87
C THR A 587 -9.35 -16.84 13.13
N SER A 588 -9.14 -15.83 12.26
CA SER A 588 -9.86 -14.56 12.32
C SER A 588 -11.37 -14.77 12.19
N TYR A 589 -11.79 -15.58 11.21
CA TYR A 589 -13.20 -15.91 11.01
C TYR A 589 -13.83 -16.63 12.22
N LEU A 590 -13.07 -17.54 12.86
CA LEU A 590 -13.49 -18.24 14.07
C LEU A 590 -13.65 -17.28 15.27
N SER A 591 -12.82 -16.24 15.38
CA SER A 591 -12.96 -15.19 16.40
C SER A 591 -14.11 -14.22 16.16
N GLY A 592 -14.83 -14.37 15.05
CA GLY A 592 -15.94 -13.48 14.71
C GLY A 592 -15.55 -12.26 13.87
N ASP A 593 -14.32 -12.18 13.35
CA ASP A 593 -13.92 -11.22 12.30
C ASP A 593 -14.21 -11.85 10.93
N PHE A 594 -15.42 -11.63 10.43
CA PHE A 594 -15.97 -12.36 9.28
C PHE A 594 -15.47 -11.86 7.92
N ASP A 595 -14.70 -10.78 7.89
CA ASP A 595 -14.09 -10.24 6.67
C ASP A 595 -12.56 -10.10 6.75
N ASN A 596 -11.96 -10.55 7.86
CA ASN A 596 -10.53 -10.54 8.13
C ASN A 596 -9.94 -9.12 8.05
N ASN A 597 -10.68 -8.13 8.56
CA ASN A 597 -10.27 -6.72 8.59
C ASN A 597 -9.67 -6.30 9.95
N GLY A 598 -9.66 -7.20 10.94
CA GLY A 598 -9.19 -6.94 12.31
C GLY A 598 -10.25 -6.44 13.28
N THR A 599 -11.51 -6.33 12.85
CA THR A 599 -12.65 -5.93 13.68
C THR A 599 -13.53 -7.14 13.96
N ILE A 600 -13.93 -7.33 15.22
CA ILE A 600 -14.84 -8.39 15.61
C ILE A 600 -16.28 -7.99 15.27
N ASP A 601 -16.94 -8.77 14.42
CA ASP A 601 -18.30 -8.52 13.91
C ASP A 601 -19.40 -9.12 14.79
N ILE A 602 -19.06 -10.03 15.70
CA ILE A 602 -20.03 -10.65 16.61
C ILE A 602 -20.46 -9.70 17.74
N PRO A 603 -21.74 -9.72 18.16
CA PRO A 603 -22.23 -8.82 19.21
C PRO A 603 -21.53 -9.01 20.55
N ALA A 604 -21.35 -7.92 21.32
CA ALA A 604 -20.80 -8.01 22.67
C ALA A 604 -21.60 -9.02 23.54
N GLY A 605 -20.88 -9.94 24.19
CA GLY A 605 -21.46 -10.97 25.06
C GLY A 605 -21.80 -12.30 24.38
N THR A 606 -21.50 -12.46 23.08
CA THR A 606 -21.39 -13.78 22.44
C THR A 606 -19.97 -14.32 22.56
N GLU A 607 -19.82 -15.63 22.43
CA GLU A 607 -18.51 -16.28 22.34
C GLU A 607 -18.20 -16.63 20.88
N ASP A 608 -16.91 -16.71 20.60
CA ASP A 608 -16.31 -17.13 19.33
C ASP A 608 -16.87 -18.49 18.87
N MET A 609 -16.67 -18.80 17.58
CA MET A 609 -17.04 -20.11 17.05
C MET A 609 -16.22 -21.21 17.73
N SER A 610 -16.85 -22.37 17.96
CA SER A 610 -16.14 -23.53 18.51
C SER A 610 -15.28 -24.19 17.43
N TRP A 611 -14.21 -24.87 17.82
CA TRP A 611 -13.30 -25.52 16.87
C TRP A 611 -12.57 -26.74 17.47
N ALA A 612 -12.00 -27.58 16.61
CA ALA A 612 -11.20 -28.73 16.97
C ALA A 612 -9.98 -28.89 16.03
N TYR A 613 -8.79 -28.57 16.53
CA TYR A 613 -7.58 -28.58 15.70
C TYR A 613 -7.16 -30.01 15.34
N TRP A 614 -6.80 -30.24 14.07
CA TRP A 614 -6.24 -31.48 13.56
C TRP A 614 -4.71 -31.36 13.42
N SER A 615 -3.92 -31.88 14.35
CA SER A 615 -4.30 -32.70 15.52
C SER A 615 -3.31 -32.51 16.67
N TRP A 616 -3.58 -33.13 17.83
CA TRP A 616 -2.58 -33.26 18.90
C TRP A 616 -1.34 -34.01 18.39
N ASN A 617 -1.59 -35.04 17.59
CA ASN A 617 -0.63 -36.03 17.18
C ASN A 617 0.36 -35.48 16.13
N PRO A 618 1.68 -35.70 16.29
CA PRO A 618 2.65 -35.31 15.27
C PRO A 618 2.55 -36.15 13.99
N ASN A 619 2.03 -37.38 14.09
CA ASN A 619 2.08 -38.37 13.01
C ASN A 619 0.92 -38.26 12.01
N SER A 620 0.25 -37.12 11.92
CA SER A 620 -0.61 -36.81 10.78
C SER A 620 0.25 -36.49 9.55
N GLY A 621 0.02 -37.20 8.44
CA GLY A 621 0.92 -37.20 7.29
C GLY A 621 0.96 -35.90 6.50
N ASP A 622 -0.09 -35.10 6.51
CA ASP A 622 -0.33 -33.88 5.72
C ASP A 622 -0.39 -32.63 6.60
N THR A 623 -0.84 -32.74 7.85
CA THR A 623 -0.93 -31.60 8.80
C THR A 623 0.13 -31.62 9.91
N GLY A 624 0.74 -32.78 10.22
CA GLY A 624 1.47 -32.95 11.47
C GLY A 624 0.58 -32.69 12.69
N GLY A 625 1.15 -32.21 13.80
CA GLY A 625 0.36 -31.92 15.00
C GLY A 625 0.81 -30.71 15.80
N ILE A 626 0.13 -30.49 16.92
CA ILE A 626 0.54 -29.59 18.00
C ILE A 626 1.80 -30.12 18.66
N LEU A 627 1.88 -31.43 18.93
CA LEU A 627 3.15 -32.04 19.31
C LEU A 627 4.08 -32.16 18.10
N ALA A 628 5.37 -32.05 18.36
CA ALA A 628 6.44 -32.45 17.46
C ALA A 628 6.65 -33.98 17.51
N ASP A 629 7.48 -34.50 16.59
CA ASP A 629 7.72 -35.94 16.39
C ASP A 629 8.22 -36.70 17.64
N ASP A 630 8.72 -35.98 18.66
CA ASP A 630 9.15 -36.54 19.95
C ASP A 630 8.00 -36.81 20.94
N TRP A 631 6.76 -36.48 20.53
CA TRP A 631 5.52 -36.58 21.31
C TRP A 631 5.57 -35.81 22.64
N ARG A 632 6.39 -34.74 22.73
CA ARG A 632 6.60 -33.94 23.94
C ARG A 632 6.63 -32.46 23.67
N THR A 633 7.39 -32.04 22.67
CA THR A 633 7.62 -30.64 22.37
C THR A 633 6.40 -30.05 21.68
N ILE A 634 5.92 -28.90 22.15
CA ILE A 634 4.82 -28.14 21.53
C ILE A 634 5.34 -27.36 20.33
N ASN A 635 4.53 -27.32 19.27
CA ASN A 635 4.79 -26.50 18.09
C ASN A 635 4.24 -25.09 18.31
N GLU A 636 5.07 -24.25 18.91
CA GLU A 636 4.77 -22.84 19.23
C GLU A 636 4.29 -22.03 18.01
N ASN A 637 4.76 -22.37 16.80
CA ASN A 637 4.34 -21.67 15.58
C ASN A 637 2.87 -21.92 15.25
N LYS A 638 2.32 -23.07 15.64
CA LYS A 638 0.90 -23.38 15.47
C LYS A 638 0.08 -22.78 16.60
N MET A 639 0.55 -22.92 17.85
CA MET A 639 -0.13 -22.34 19.01
C MET A 639 -0.28 -20.82 18.88
N ALA A 640 0.67 -20.11 18.26
CA ALA A 640 0.57 -18.68 18.00
C ALA A 640 -0.71 -18.23 17.28
N TYR A 641 -1.37 -19.10 16.50
CA TYR A 641 -2.66 -18.82 15.83
C TYR A 641 -3.87 -19.34 16.61
N LEU A 642 -3.69 -20.42 17.40
CA LEU A 642 -4.79 -21.07 18.11
C LEU A 642 -5.08 -20.42 19.46
N THR A 643 -4.04 -20.05 20.19
CA THR A 643 -4.19 -19.49 21.53
C THR A 643 -4.95 -18.15 21.57
N PRO A 644 -4.88 -17.27 20.56
CA PRO A 644 -5.76 -16.09 20.47
C PRO A 644 -7.26 -16.40 20.42
N ILE A 645 -7.64 -17.58 19.93
CA ILE A 645 -9.05 -17.99 19.73
C ILE A 645 -9.49 -19.07 20.73
N GLU A 646 -8.73 -19.25 21.81
CA GLU A 646 -9.06 -20.15 22.92
C GLU A 646 -10.09 -19.52 23.87
N PHE A 647 -10.96 -20.36 24.44
CA PHE A 647 -12.09 -19.95 25.27
C PHE A 647 -11.64 -19.22 26.53
N THR A 648 -12.03 -17.96 26.64
CA THR A 648 -11.72 -17.09 27.80
C THR A 648 -12.72 -17.24 28.95
N GLY A 649 -13.86 -17.91 28.71
CA GLY A 649 -15.00 -17.98 29.62
C GLY A 649 -14.88 -18.92 30.83
N GLY A 650 -13.75 -19.60 31.02
CA GLY A 650 -13.42 -20.35 32.23
C GLY A 650 -12.15 -21.20 32.11
N SER A 651 -11.07 -20.85 32.85
CA SER A 651 -9.73 -21.48 32.92
C SER A 651 -9.06 -21.74 31.58
N GLY A 652 -7.93 -21.13 31.25
CA GLY A 652 -6.93 -20.43 32.04
C GLY A 652 -5.88 -19.96 31.06
N THR A 653 -5.23 -18.84 31.38
CA THR A 653 -4.56 -17.95 30.43
C THR A 653 -5.54 -17.31 29.45
N SER A 654 -5.77 -16.01 29.57
CA SER A 654 -6.25 -15.23 28.45
C SER A 654 -5.00 -14.72 27.73
N LEU A 655 -5.06 -14.63 26.42
CA LEU A 655 -3.95 -14.05 25.67
C LEU A 655 -4.31 -12.66 25.20
N GLU A 656 -3.35 -11.77 25.33
CA GLU A 656 -3.32 -10.57 24.51
C GLU A 656 -2.53 -10.85 23.24
N SER A 657 -3.21 -10.71 22.11
CA SER A 657 -2.67 -11.00 20.80
C SER A 657 -2.38 -9.70 20.07
N PHE A 658 -1.10 -9.42 19.89
CA PHE A 658 -0.64 -8.23 19.19
C PHE A 658 -0.34 -8.62 17.74
N VAL A 659 -1.09 -8.03 16.81
CA VAL A 659 -0.93 -8.27 15.39
C VAL A 659 0.15 -7.35 14.85
N VAL A 660 1.26 -7.93 14.42
CA VAL A 660 2.36 -7.22 13.77
C VAL A 660 2.15 -7.26 12.26
N THR A 661 1.92 -6.10 11.66
CA THR A 661 1.50 -5.96 10.26
C THR A 661 2.55 -5.25 9.41
N LEU A 662 2.80 -5.76 8.21
CA LEU A 662 3.47 -5.08 7.13
C LEU A 662 2.43 -4.37 6.24
N SER A 663 2.65 -3.09 5.99
CA SER A 663 1.82 -2.27 5.08
C SER A 663 1.69 -2.81 3.65
N THR A 664 2.61 -3.68 3.23
CA THR A 664 2.59 -4.39 1.94
C THR A 664 3.27 -5.75 2.09
N PRO A 665 2.93 -6.76 1.27
CA PRO A 665 3.58 -8.07 1.32
C PRO A 665 5.09 -7.98 1.21
N ALA A 666 5.80 -8.70 2.07
CA ALA A 666 7.26 -8.71 2.06
C ALA A 666 7.77 -9.23 0.71
N THR A 667 8.68 -8.53 0.03
CA THR A 667 9.30 -9.05 -1.22
C THR A 667 10.53 -9.91 -0.93
N GLN A 668 11.03 -9.83 0.30
CA GLN A 668 12.20 -10.53 0.85
C GLN A 668 11.96 -10.79 2.34
N THR A 669 12.80 -11.60 2.99
CA THR A 669 12.65 -11.87 4.43
C THR A 669 12.75 -10.57 5.24
N VAL A 670 11.75 -10.31 6.09
CA VAL A 670 11.74 -9.22 7.06
C VAL A 670 11.87 -9.80 8.46
N THR A 671 12.69 -9.20 9.32
CA THR A 671 12.79 -9.62 10.73
C THR A 671 12.60 -8.44 11.66
N VAL A 672 11.95 -8.65 12.80
CA VAL A 672 11.81 -7.64 13.86
C VAL A 672 11.93 -8.31 15.23
N GLN A 673 12.63 -7.69 16.15
CA GLN A 673 12.71 -8.13 17.54
C GLN A 673 11.54 -7.57 18.32
N TYR A 674 11.06 -8.30 19.33
CA TYR A 674 10.04 -7.82 20.24
C TYR A 674 10.36 -8.15 21.70
N SER A 675 9.85 -7.33 22.62
CA SER A 675 9.91 -7.60 24.06
C SER A 675 8.76 -6.92 24.80
N THR A 676 8.19 -7.60 25.79
CA THR A 676 7.22 -7.01 26.71
C THR A 676 7.89 -6.10 27.74
N SER A 677 7.24 -5.01 28.13
CA SER A 677 7.64 -4.13 29.24
C SER A 677 6.45 -3.82 30.13
N ASN A 678 6.65 -3.87 31.45
CA ASN A 678 5.61 -3.61 32.44
C ASN A 678 5.03 -2.19 32.27
N GLY A 679 3.73 -2.05 32.51
CA GLY A 679 3.04 -0.77 32.67
C GLY A 679 2.49 -0.67 34.08
N THR A 680 1.16 -0.61 34.20
CA THR A 680 0.47 -0.85 35.47
C THR A 680 0.42 -2.34 35.83
N ALA A 681 0.33 -3.21 34.83
CA ALA A 681 0.49 -4.65 34.96
C ALA A 681 1.98 -5.04 35.06
N THR A 682 2.26 -6.06 35.87
CA THR A 682 3.58 -6.56 36.25
C THR A 682 3.81 -7.99 35.73
N ALA A 683 4.90 -8.18 34.98
CA ALA A 683 5.30 -9.51 34.53
C ALA A 683 5.52 -10.50 35.70
N GLY A 684 4.97 -11.71 35.58
CA GLY A 684 5.02 -12.80 36.55
C GLY A 684 3.82 -12.81 37.51
N SER A 685 3.18 -11.66 37.74
CA SER A 685 1.89 -11.57 38.45
C SER A 685 0.76 -11.59 37.44
N ASP A 686 0.73 -10.58 36.54
CA ASP A 686 -0.48 -10.24 35.78
C ASP A 686 -0.36 -10.71 34.32
N TYR A 687 0.87 -10.83 33.82
CA TYR A 687 1.16 -11.42 32.51
C TYR A 687 2.52 -12.13 32.51
N THR A 688 2.79 -13.00 31.55
CA THR A 688 4.11 -13.64 31.39
C THR A 688 4.98 -12.83 30.42
N SER A 689 6.14 -12.35 30.88
CA SER A 689 7.07 -11.61 30.03
C SER A 689 7.52 -12.44 28.82
N LYS A 690 7.51 -11.84 27.63
CA LYS A 690 7.90 -12.49 26.38
C LYS A 690 8.86 -11.62 25.59
N SER A 691 9.82 -12.23 24.92
CA SER A 691 10.67 -11.57 23.93
C SER A 691 11.13 -12.56 22.87
N GLY A 692 11.45 -12.08 21.68
CA GLY A 692 11.87 -12.93 20.57
C GLY A 692 12.05 -12.17 19.26
N THR A 693 12.27 -12.93 18.18
CA THR A 693 12.36 -12.41 16.82
C THR A 693 11.19 -12.92 15.99
N LEU A 694 10.42 -12.01 15.40
CA LEU A 694 9.50 -12.34 14.31
C LEU A 694 10.25 -12.34 12.98
N THR A 695 9.94 -13.30 12.13
CA THR A 695 10.49 -13.41 10.76
C THR A 695 9.35 -13.57 9.77
N PHE A 696 9.15 -12.58 8.91
CA PHE A 696 8.21 -12.64 7.79
C PHE A 696 8.94 -13.20 6.56
N ALA A 697 8.40 -14.25 5.97
CA ALA A 697 8.83 -14.78 4.68
C ALA A 697 8.33 -13.87 3.53
N PRO A 698 8.96 -13.94 2.33
CA PRO A 698 8.42 -13.26 1.15
C PRO A 698 6.94 -13.63 0.92
N GLY A 699 6.08 -12.63 0.79
CA GLY A 699 4.64 -12.73 0.60
C GLY A 699 3.82 -12.58 1.90
N GLU A 700 4.42 -12.72 3.08
CA GLU A 700 3.70 -12.55 4.36
C GLU A 700 3.49 -11.07 4.68
N THR A 701 2.34 -10.75 5.28
CA THR A 701 2.00 -9.41 5.75
C THR A 701 1.76 -9.35 7.26
N GLN A 702 1.46 -10.45 7.93
CA GLN A 702 1.11 -10.41 9.35
C GLN A 702 1.84 -11.50 10.15
N LYS A 703 2.11 -11.21 11.42
CA LYS A 703 2.58 -12.14 12.45
C LYS A 703 1.94 -11.77 13.78
N ILE A 704 1.72 -12.75 14.65
CA ILE A 704 1.10 -12.52 15.95
C ILE A 704 2.17 -12.66 17.05
N ILE A 705 2.15 -11.73 18.00
CA ILE A 705 2.81 -11.87 19.29
C ILE A 705 1.73 -12.14 20.33
N ALA A 706 1.68 -13.37 20.81
CA ALA A 706 0.79 -13.80 21.88
C ALA A 706 1.46 -13.60 23.25
N VAL A 707 0.86 -12.81 24.15
CA VAL A 707 1.32 -12.62 25.53
C VAL A 707 0.29 -13.18 26.50
N VAL A 708 0.73 -14.08 27.39
CA VAL A 708 -0.13 -14.71 28.39
C VAL A 708 -0.48 -13.70 29.48
N VAL A 709 -1.78 -13.48 29.69
CA VAL A 709 -2.36 -12.84 30.87
C VAL A 709 -2.64 -13.92 31.90
N ASN A 710 -2.09 -13.72 33.10
CA ASN A 710 -2.21 -14.67 34.20
C ASN A 710 -3.55 -14.43 34.92
N SER A 711 -4.18 -15.48 35.46
CA SER A 711 -5.32 -15.28 36.38
C SER A 711 -4.80 -15.00 37.77
N ASP A 712 -5.49 -14.14 38.49
CA ASP A 712 -5.58 -14.29 39.93
C ASP A 712 -7.01 -14.08 40.48
N SER A 713 -7.11 -13.82 41.79
CA SER A 713 -8.40 -13.67 42.51
C SER A 713 -8.55 -12.30 43.18
N LEU A 714 -7.60 -11.41 42.94
CA LEU A 714 -7.63 -10.04 43.39
C LEU A 714 -8.53 -9.23 42.44
N THR A 715 -8.91 -8.04 42.87
CA THR A 715 -9.63 -7.08 42.04
C THR A 715 -8.73 -5.85 42.03
N GLU A 716 -8.06 -5.63 40.91
CA GLU A 716 -6.95 -4.69 40.74
C GLU A 716 -7.32 -3.53 39.79
N GLY A 717 -8.48 -3.61 39.13
CA GLY A 717 -8.94 -2.67 38.11
C GLY A 717 -8.29 -2.93 36.74
N THR A 718 -8.61 -2.11 35.74
CA THR A 718 -7.97 -2.24 34.42
C THR A 718 -6.50 -1.85 34.48
N GLU A 719 -5.63 -2.75 34.00
CA GLU A 719 -4.18 -2.58 33.97
C GLU A 719 -3.63 -2.65 32.54
N ASN A 720 -2.36 -2.36 32.36
CA ASN A 720 -1.70 -2.38 31.07
C ASN A 720 -0.22 -2.76 31.11
N PHE A 721 0.26 -3.31 30.02
CA PHE A 721 1.68 -3.49 29.71
C PHE A 721 1.93 -3.11 28.25
N THR A 722 3.17 -3.19 27.76
CA THR A 722 3.48 -2.87 26.36
C THR A 722 4.29 -3.98 25.70
N VAL A 723 4.10 -4.18 24.40
CA VAL A 723 4.99 -4.96 23.53
C VAL A 723 5.74 -3.98 22.64
N MET A 724 7.06 -3.95 22.79
CA MET A 724 7.93 -3.07 22.01
C MET A 724 8.60 -3.84 20.89
N LEU A 725 8.47 -3.35 19.67
CA LEU A 725 9.21 -3.79 18.50
C LEU A 725 10.53 -3.03 18.38
N SER A 726 11.58 -3.71 17.93
CA SER A 726 12.90 -3.13 17.76
C SER A 726 13.73 -3.82 16.69
N SER A 727 14.78 -3.15 16.23
CA SER A 727 15.78 -3.70 15.30
C SER A 727 15.17 -4.34 14.02
N PRO A 728 14.24 -3.66 13.31
CA PRO A 728 13.70 -4.21 12.08
C PRO A 728 14.79 -4.33 11.01
N THR A 729 14.72 -5.38 10.20
CA THR A 729 15.53 -5.56 8.98
C THR A 729 14.58 -5.84 7.83
N GLY A 730 14.71 -5.10 6.73
CA GLY A 730 13.84 -5.24 5.55
C GLY A 730 12.48 -4.53 5.65
N ALA A 731 12.20 -3.86 6.77
CA ALA A 731 11.02 -3.03 6.99
C ALA A 731 11.36 -1.81 7.87
N THR A 732 10.48 -0.82 7.91
CA THR A 732 10.60 0.37 8.77
C THR A 732 9.51 0.34 9.82
N LEU A 733 9.85 0.52 11.10
CA LEU A 733 8.83 0.63 12.15
C LEU A 733 7.99 1.89 11.92
N THR A 734 6.71 1.70 11.63
CA THR A 734 5.70 2.77 11.56
C THR A 734 4.92 2.88 12.86
N ASP A 735 4.78 1.76 13.58
CA ASP A 735 4.40 1.72 14.98
C ASP A 735 5.27 0.67 15.67
N ALA A 736 5.89 1.04 16.78
CA ALA A 736 6.79 0.19 17.52
C ALA A 736 6.21 -0.30 18.85
N THR A 737 5.02 0.16 19.25
CA THR A 737 4.51 -0.11 20.61
C THR A 737 3.06 -0.57 20.55
N GLY A 738 2.82 -1.84 20.86
CA GLY A 738 1.48 -2.33 21.13
C GLY A 738 1.15 -2.16 22.61
N LEU A 739 0.06 -1.49 22.93
CA LEU A 739 -0.47 -1.39 24.29
C LEU A 739 -1.31 -2.63 24.60
N GLY A 740 -0.93 -3.36 25.62
CA GLY A 740 -1.70 -4.44 26.20
C GLY A 740 -2.59 -3.94 27.33
N THR A 741 -3.87 -4.26 27.33
CA THR A 741 -4.84 -3.83 28.36
C THR A 741 -5.54 -5.02 29.00
N ILE A 742 -5.22 -5.26 30.27
CA ILE A 742 -5.80 -6.33 31.07
C ILE A 742 -7.04 -5.77 31.78
N LEU A 743 -8.22 -6.29 31.43
CA LEU A 743 -9.48 -5.95 32.09
C LEU A 743 -9.71 -6.89 33.28
N ASP A 744 -9.70 -6.36 34.49
CA ASP A 744 -9.98 -7.11 35.72
C ASP A 744 -11.43 -7.63 35.76
N ARG A 745 -11.58 -8.85 36.28
CA ARG A 745 -12.88 -9.52 36.44
C ARG A 745 -13.41 -9.29 37.86
N PRO A 746 -14.60 -8.69 38.05
CA PRO A 746 -15.15 -8.43 39.38
C PRO A 746 -15.34 -9.73 40.20
N ALA A 747 -14.88 -9.72 41.46
CA ALA A 747 -14.99 -10.86 42.36
C ALA A 747 -16.45 -11.37 42.48
N ALA A 748 -16.65 -12.66 42.24
CA ALA A 748 -17.96 -13.29 42.42
C ALA A 748 -18.43 -13.13 43.88
N ALA A 749 -19.61 -12.54 44.08
CA ALA A 749 -20.20 -12.39 45.39
C ALA A 749 -20.38 -13.76 46.06
N SER A 750 -19.77 -13.96 47.23
CA SER A 750 -19.86 -15.21 47.99
C SER A 750 -21.30 -15.42 48.50
N THR A 751 -22.11 -16.21 47.80
CA THR A 751 -23.40 -16.66 48.35
C THR A 751 -23.17 -17.92 49.18
N THR A 752 -22.98 -17.73 50.50
CA THR A 752 -23.20 -18.81 51.46
C THR A 752 -24.71 -19.05 51.60
N GLY A 753 -25.10 -20.32 51.47
CA GLY A 753 -26.48 -20.70 51.16
C GLY A 753 -27.53 -20.42 52.22
N SER A 754 -28.76 -20.20 51.75
CA SER A 754 -29.97 -20.75 52.38
C SER A 754 -31.07 -20.89 51.33
N ALA A 755 -31.79 -22.01 51.38
CA ALA A 755 -32.79 -22.47 50.43
C ALA A 755 -33.93 -21.43 50.19
N PRO A 756 -34.59 -21.46 49.01
CA PRO A 756 -35.61 -20.47 48.66
C PRO A 756 -36.87 -20.65 49.51
N GLN A 757 -37.24 -19.62 50.27
CA GLN A 757 -38.60 -19.46 50.77
C GLN A 757 -39.38 -18.50 49.87
N THR A 758 -40.56 -18.97 49.48
CA THR A 758 -41.57 -18.32 48.66
C THR A 758 -41.95 -16.93 49.21
N PRO A 759 -41.95 -15.84 48.40
CA PRO A 759 -42.41 -14.55 48.88
C PRO A 759 -43.92 -14.43 48.75
N THR A 760 -44.61 -14.37 49.89
CA THR A 760 -45.96 -13.82 50.00
C THR A 760 -45.90 -12.29 50.00
N VAL A 761 -46.64 -11.65 49.10
CA VAL A 761 -46.84 -10.20 49.02
C VAL A 761 -47.63 -9.69 50.23
N PRO A 762 -47.27 -8.52 50.79
CA PRO A 762 -48.29 -7.54 51.14
C PRO A 762 -47.97 -6.13 50.63
N VAL A 763 -49.03 -5.52 50.12
CA VAL A 763 -49.17 -4.13 49.67
C VAL A 763 -49.16 -3.18 50.87
N THR A 764 -48.45 -2.04 50.78
CA THR A 764 -48.88 -0.76 51.38
C THR A 764 -48.17 0.43 50.73
N GLU A 765 -48.97 1.42 50.33
CA GLU A 765 -48.63 2.71 49.73
C GLU A 765 -47.73 3.62 50.60
N PRO A 766 -47.02 4.60 50.02
CA PRO A 766 -46.47 5.73 50.75
C PRO A 766 -47.36 6.99 50.66
N THR A 767 -47.67 7.53 51.84
CA THR A 767 -48.36 8.80 52.11
C THR A 767 -47.44 10.03 51.96
N VAL A 768 -48.01 11.14 51.48
CA VAL A 768 -47.44 12.51 51.40
C VAL A 768 -47.69 13.30 52.70
N PRO A 769 -46.87 14.32 53.05
CA PRO A 769 -47.40 15.71 53.11
C PRO A 769 -46.35 16.76 52.62
N ALA A 770 -46.61 17.57 51.59
CA ALA A 770 -47.46 18.78 51.51
C ALA A 770 -46.83 20.08 52.07
N THR A 771 -46.64 21.09 51.22
CA THR A 771 -47.20 22.45 51.38
C THR A 771 -47.10 23.25 50.07
N ASP A 772 -48.26 23.53 49.50
CA ASP A 772 -48.58 24.60 48.53
C ASP A 772 -49.16 25.79 49.35
N PRO A 773 -49.26 27.05 48.88
CA PRO A 773 -50.34 27.40 47.92
C PRO A 773 -50.03 28.54 46.92
N MET A 774 -50.56 28.40 45.70
CA MET A 774 -51.52 29.32 45.02
C MET A 774 -51.17 29.61 43.54
N ALA A 775 -52.11 29.81 42.62
CA ALA A 775 -53.49 29.35 42.41
C ALA A 775 -53.90 29.77 40.98
N THR A 776 -54.88 29.06 40.44
CA THR A 776 -55.81 29.39 39.33
C THR A 776 -55.38 29.18 37.86
N ASP A 777 -55.94 28.11 37.28
CA ASP A 777 -56.23 27.86 35.85
C ASP A 777 -57.50 28.64 35.43
N PRO A 778 -57.71 29.10 34.16
CA PRO A 778 -58.33 28.21 33.15
C PRO A 778 -57.95 28.42 31.67
N THR A 779 -58.10 27.35 30.88
CA THR A 779 -58.51 27.24 29.44
C THR A 779 -57.47 27.23 28.31
N ASP A 780 -57.38 26.04 27.67
CA ASP A 780 -57.53 25.73 26.23
C ASP A 780 -57.35 26.86 25.19
N THR A 781 -56.35 26.75 24.31
CA THR A 781 -56.53 26.66 22.84
C THR A 781 -55.20 26.70 22.09
N THR A 782 -55.13 25.88 21.05
CA THR A 782 -54.16 25.88 19.95
C THR A 782 -53.95 27.27 19.32
N THR A 783 -52.69 27.74 19.21
CA THR A 783 -52.21 28.57 18.08
C THR A 783 -50.70 28.86 18.19
N GLY A 784 -49.96 28.48 17.15
CA GLY A 784 -48.76 29.16 16.64
C GLY A 784 -47.60 29.45 17.60
N MET A 785 -46.60 28.56 17.62
CA MET A 785 -45.24 29.04 17.88
C MET A 785 -44.78 29.83 16.64
N THR A 786 -44.87 31.15 16.73
CA THR A 786 -44.12 32.06 15.87
C THR A 786 -42.63 31.80 16.05
N MET A 787 -41.97 31.54 14.93
CA MET A 787 -40.50 31.45 14.80
C MET A 787 -39.84 32.73 15.33
N PRO A 788 -38.65 32.67 15.96
CA PRO A 788 -37.82 33.85 16.09
C PRO A 788 -37.39 34.31 14.69
N ALA A 789 -37.37 35.63 14.47
CA ALA A 789 -36.87 36.23 13.24
C ALA A 789 -35.38 35.87 13.01
N PRO A 790 -34.86 35.93 11.76
CA PRO A 790 -33.45 35.67 11.49
C PRO A 790 -32.61 36.62 12.35
N ALA A 791 -31.60 36.08 13.04
CA ALA A 791 -30.72 36.88 13.88
C ALA A 791 -30.14 38.04 13.04
N ALA A 792 -30.44 39.26 13.46
CA ALA A 792 -29.74 40.44 12.95
C ALA A 792 -28.27 40.33 13.33
N SER A 793 -27.40 40.95 12.55
CA SER A 793 -25.94 40.73 12.50
C SER A 793 -25.12 41.06 13.77
N GLY A 794 -25.71 41.03 14.97
CA GLY A 794 -25.12 41.42 16.25
C GLY A 794 -25.20 40.38 17.38
N ASP A 795 -25.76 39.19 17.16
CA ASP A 795 -25.90 38.14 18.20
C ASP A 795 -24.76 37.09 18.18
N TYR A 796 -23.66 37.37 17.49
CA TYR A 796 -22.53 36.44 17.37
C TYR A 796 -21.62 36.46 18.60
N VAL A 797 -21.38 35.29 19.19
CA VAL A 797 -20.42 35.11 20.31
C VAL A 797 -19.01 34.89 19.76
N ASP A 798 -18.03 35.67 20.23
CA ASP A 798 -16.62 35.56 19.86
C ASP A 798 -16.03 34.22 20.33
N ILE A 799 -15.27 33.50 19.49
CA ILE A 799 -14.63 32.22 19.82
C ILE A 799 -13.73 32.32 21.06
N MET A 800 -13.14 33.48 21.27
CA MET A 800 -12.26 33.78 22.40
C MET A 800 -13.03 33.81 23.72
N THR A 801 -14.36 33.93 23.68
CA THR A 801 -15.24 33.81 24.85
C THR A 801 -15.19 32.41 25.46
N PHE A 802 -14.89 31.39 24.65
CA PHE A 802 -14.76 30.00 25.11
C PHE A 802 -13.35 29.66 25.63
N GLY A 803 -12.42 30.63 25.64
CA GLY A 803 -11.10 30.52 26.27
C GLY A 803 -9.94 30.36 25.29
N MET A 804 -8.74 30.82 25.71
CA MET A 804 -7.46 30.52 25.07
C MET A 804 -6.60 29.75 26.07
N HIS A 805 -6.39 28.46 25.82
CA HIS A 805 -5.40 27.67 26.55
C HIS A 805 -4.16 27.47 25.68
N THR A 806 -3.00 27.84 26.22
CA THR A 806 -1.69 27.82 25.57
C THR A 806 -1.28 26.40 25.21
N GLY A 807 -1.20 26.13 23.92
CA GLY A 807 -0.76 24.86 23.33
C GLY A 807 -0.43 24.93 21.84
N SER A 808 -0.81 26.02 21.15
CA SER A 808 -0.38 26.28 19.77
C SER A 808 0.09 27.74 19.68
N ASP A 809 1.41 27.93 19.64
CA ASP A 809 2.03 29.26 19.60
C ASP A 809 1.81 29.94 18.25
N HIS A 810 0.78 30.79 18.14
CA HIS A 810 0.70 31.86 17.14
C HIS A 810 0.37 33.20 17.82
N THR A 811 1.32 33.72 18.59
CA THR A 811 1.18 35.03 19.25
C THR A 811 1.87 36.15 18.47
N GLY A 812 1.08 36.96 17.78
CA GLY A 812 1.46 38.29 17.28
C GLY A 812 0.23 39.19 17.15
N MET A 813 -0.02 40.02 18.17
CA MET A 813 -1.26 40.78 18.43
C MET A 813 -1.57 41.96 17.47
N SER A 814 -1.39 41.82 16.15
CA SER A 814 -1.83 42.84 15.19
C SER A 814 -2.45 42.30 13.90
N ALA A 815 -2.72 40.98 13.81
CA ALA A 815 -3.22 40.33 12.60
C ALA A 815 -4.76 40.39 12.42
N LEU A 816 -5.48 41.15 13.26
CA LEU A 816 -6.92 41.36 13.14
C LEU A 816 -7.23 42.74 12.55
N GLU A 817 -6.81 43.02 11.31
CA GLU A 817 -7.30 44.17 10.54
C GLU A 817 -8.10 43.69 9.33
N GLY A 818 -9.42 43.84 9.41
CA GLY A 818 -10.36 43.51 8.31
C GLY A 818 -11.68 42.95 8.84
N GLY A 819 -12.41 43.76 9.61
CA GLY A 819 -13.57 43.33 10.40
C GLY A 819 -14.57 42.43 9.67
N ARG A 820 -14.60 41.15 10.08
CA ARG A 820 -15.76 40.44 10.67
C ARG A 820 -15.24 39.38 11.63
N THR A 821 -15.21 39.70 12.92
CA THR A 821 -15.12 38.76 14.05
C THR A 821 -16.52 38.16 14.30
N ALA A 822 -16.97 37.24 13.45
CA ALA A 822 -18.33 36.66 13.57
C ALA A 822 -18.38 35.18 13.14
N ILE A 823 -17.43 34.35 13.54
CA ILE A 823 -17.26 33.00 12.97
C ILE A 823 -17.87 31.85 13.81
N THR A 824 -18.33 32.05 15.05
CA THR A 824 -18.59 30.90 15.94
C THR A 824 -20.03 30.55 16.28
N THR A 825 -21.01 31.15 15.61
CA THR A 825 -22.41 30.68 15.67
C THR A 825 -23.02 30.40 14.28
N GLU A 826 -22.33 30.74 13.19
CA GLU A 826 -22.80 30.41 11.83
C GLU A 826 -22.77 28.91 11.55
N ALA A 827 -21.80 28.17 12.10
CA ALA A 827 -21.75 26.71 12.01
C ALA A 827 -22.95 26.05 12.70
N LEU A 828 -23.32 26.52 13.90
CA LEU A 828 -24.51 26.05 14.60
C LEU A 828 -25.80 26.45 13.87
N VAL A 829 -25.84 27.66 13.28
CA VAL A 829 -26.95 28.09 12.44
C VAL A 829 -27.08 27.21 11.19
N ALA A 830 -25.99 26.96 10.47
CA ALA A 830 -25.97 26.08 9.30
C ALA A 830 -26.39 24.65 9.66
N TYR A 831 -25.89 24.13 10.78
CA TYR A 831 -26.28 22.82 11.31
C TYR A 831 -27.77 22.77 11.68
N ASN A 832 -28.28 23.78 12.38
CA ASN A 832 -29.69 23.84 12.76
C ASN A 832 -30.63 24.12 11.57
N ASN A 833 -30.16 24.79 10.51
CA ASN A 833 -30.91 24.95 9.27
C ASN A 833 -31.08 23.62 8.55
N LEU A 834 -30.02 22.79 8.51
CA LEU A 834 -30.08 21.42 8.01
C LEU A 834 -31.04 20.56 8.85
N ARG A 835 -30.96 20.65 10.18
CA ARG A 835 -31.89 19.96 11.09
C ARG A 835 -33.34 20.39 10.86
N GLN A 836 -33.58 21.69 10.70
CA GLN A 836 -34.91 22.23 10.44
C GLN A 836 -35.46 21.74 9.09
N PHE A 837 -34.63 21.71 8.05
CA PHE A 837 -35.01 21.13 6.75
C PHE A 837 -35.41 19.65 6.89
N ALA A 838 -34.74 18.90 7.75
CA ALA A 838 -35.06 17.51 8.07
C ALA A 838 -36.21 17.34 9.08
N GLY A 839 -36.90 18.41 9.49
CA GLY A 839 -38.00 18.36 10.46
C GLY A 839 -37.56 18.08 11.91
N LEU A 840 -36.27 18.25 12.20
CA LEU A 840 -35.70 18.01 13.52
C LEU A 840 -35.67 19.30 14.36
N GLN A 841 -35.73 19.12 15.68
CA GLN A 841 -35.54 20.24 16.63
C GLN A 841 -34.10 20.76 16.59
N SER A 842 -33.94 22.07 16.75
CA SER A 842 -32.63 22.70 16.87
C SER A 842 -31.88 22.18 18.10
N ALA A 843 -30.56 22.01 17.96
CA ALA A 843 -29.65 21.62 19.04
C ALA A 843 -28.84 22.82 19.53
N THR A 844 -28.45 22.81 20.81
CA THR A 844 -27.46 23.74 21.37
C THR A 844 -26.05 23.15 21.28
N LEU A 845 -25.01 23.99 21.44
CA LEU A 845 -23.62 23.50 21.52
C LEU A 845 -23.44 22.54 22.70
N ASP A 846 -24.09 22.82 23.83
CA ASP A 846 -24.04 21.96 25.01
C ASP A 846 -24.66 20.60 24.74
N ASP A 847 -25.75 20.52 23.96
CA ASP A 847 -26.37 19.24 23.59
C ASP A 847 -25.43 18.39 22.72
N VAL A 848 -24.81 19.02 21.71
CA VAL A 848 -23.86 18.36 20.79
C VAL A 848 -22.59 17.95 21.54
N GLY A 849 -22.08 18.81 22.43
CA GLY A 849 -20.94 18.52 23.28
C GLY A 849 -21.20 17.38 24.25
N ASN A 850 -22.35 17.39 24.94
CA ASN A 850 -22.72 16.34 25.90
C ASN A 850 -22.83 15.00 25.20
N TRP A 851 -23.40 14.99 23.99
CA TRP A 851 -23.40 13.81 23.14
C TRP A 851 -21.99 13.33 22.84
N ALA A 852 -21.08 14.21 22.41
CA ALA A 852 -19.71 13.83 22.08
C ALA A 852 -18.97 13.23 23.29
N PHE A 853 -19.10 13.82 24.47
CA PHE A 853 -18.52 13.29 25.71
C PHE A 853 -19.16 11.95 26.12
N ALA A 854 -20.48 11.82 26.02
CA ALA A 854 -21.18 10.57 26.36
C ALA A 854 -20.82 9.41 25.42
N ASN A 855 -20.38 9.71 24.19
CA ASN A 855 -19.96 8.72 23.20
C ASN A 855 -18.43 8.56 23.14
N SER A 856 -17.71 9.10 24.12
CA SER A 856 -16.24 9.00 24.22
C SER A 856 -15.50 9.51 22.98
N LEU A 857 -16.10 10.47 22.27
CA LEU A 857 -15.52 11.10 21.08
C LEU A 857 -14.53 12.22 21.45
N THR A 858 -14.14 12.32 22.72
CA THR A 858 -13.27 13.37 23.26
C THR A 858 -12.05 12.78 23.94
N ASN A 859 -10.93 13.50 23.94
CA ASN A 859 -9.69 13.02 24.58
C ASN A 859 -9.77 12.94 26.12
N ASN A 860 -10.73 13.63 26.72
CA ASN A 860 -11.03 13.57 28.15
C ASN A 860 -12.30 12.75 28.39
N ALA A 861 -12.32 11.99 29.48
CA ALA A 861 -13.50 11.23 29.91
C ALA A 861 -14.64 12.11 30.45
N GLN A 862 -14.38 13.39 30.75
CA GLN A 862 -15.37 14.36 31.23
C GLN A 862 -14.99 15.78 30.76
N ALA A 863 -15.99 16.63 30.54
CA ALA A 863 -15.78 18.02 30.13
C ALA A 863 -15.25 18.87 31.28
N TRP A 864 -14.25 19.72 31.01
CA TRP A 864 -13.78 20.77 31.92
C TRP A 864 -13.92 22.16 31.30
N ASP A 865 -14.24 23.16 32.13
CA ASP A 865 -14.46 24.54 31.71
C ASP A 865 -15.42 24.66 30.50
N ASN A 866 -14.97 25.21 29.37
CA ASN A 866 -15.80 25.40 28.18
C ASN A 866 -15.71 24.23 27.19
N ASP A 867 -15.05 23.10 27.54
CA ASP A 867 -14.84 21.93 26.66
C ASP A 867 -16.15 21.51 25.99
N LEU A 868 -17.26 21.54 26.73
CA LEU A 868 -18.58 21.16 26.23
C LEU A 868 -18.98 21.97 24.98
N GLN A 869 -18.78 23.28 25.03
CA GLN A 869 -19.20 24.21 23.99
C GLN A 869 -18.23 24.20 22.81
N GLY A 870 -16.92 24.06 23.11
CA GLY A 870 -15.88 23.95 22.09
C GLY A 870 -16.00 22.67 21.27
N VAL A 871 -16.18 21.53 21.94
CA VAL A 871 -16.45 20.24 21.29
C VAL A 871 -17.79 20.27 20.55
N GLY A 872 -18.84 20.82 21.17
CA GLY A 872 -20.13 21.00 20.52
C GLY A 872 -20.07 21.81 19.23
N LEU A 873 -19.28 22.87 19.21
CA LEU A 873 -19.08 23.71 18.03
C LEU A 873 -18.33 22.97 16.92
N TYR A 874 -17.29 22.20 17.26
CA TYR A 874 -16.55 21.39 16.31
C TYR A 874 -17.48 20.39 15.60
N TYR A 875 -18.23 19.60 16.36
CA TYR A 875 -19.12 18.58 15.80
C TYR A 875 -20.31 19.18 15.03
N ALA A 876 -20.88 20.31 15.48
CA ALA A 876 -21.92 21.01 14.72
C ALA A 876 -21.40 21.52 13.36
N MET A 877 -20.17 22.02 13.32
CA MET A 877 -19.52 22.45 12.08
C MET A 877 -19.29 21.29 11.11
N GLN A 878 -18.75 20.15 11.58
CA GLN A 878 -18.56 18.98 10.71
C GLN A 878 -19.90 18.44 10.19
N GLY A 879 -20.92 18.39 11.04
CA GLY A 879 -22.26 18.00 10.66
C GLY A 879 -22.86 18.91 9.58
N ALA A 880 -22.62 20.22 9.64
CA ALA A 880 -23.09 21.17 8.61
C ALA A 880 -22.35 21.01 7.27
N LYS A 881 -21.08 20.58 7.28
CA LYS A 881 -20.25 20.40 6.07
C LYS A 881 -20.60 19.14 5.28
N VAL A 882 -21.06 18.09 5.95
CA VAL A 882 -21.32 16.78 5.33
C VAL A 882 -22.81 16.47 5.22
N GLY A 883 -23.61 16.80 6.23
CA GLY A 883 -24.98 16.28 6.35
C GLY A 883 -25.98 16.79 5.30
N TRP A 884 -25.60 17.74 4.45
CA TRP A 884 -26.43 18.21 3.33
C TRP A 884 -26.37 17.30 2.10
N ILE A 885 -25.33 16.46 1.99
CA ILE A 885 -25.10 15.55 0.86
C ILE A 885 -26.10 14.39 0.95
N ALA A 886 -26.70 14.01 -0.17
CA ALA A 886 -27.55 12.82 -0.20
C ALA A 886 -26.71 11.55 -0.04
N ASP A 887 -27.19 10.60 0.77
CA ASP A 887 -26.43 9.41 1.16
C ASP A 887 -25.95 8.58 -0.06
N ASP A 888 -26.78 8.49 -1.11
CA ASP A 888 -26.46 7.77 -2.36
C ASP A 888 -25.44 8.48 -3.26
N LYS A 889 -25.13 9.75 -2.93
CA LYS A 889 -24.19 10.61 -3.66
C LYS A 889 -22.97 10.96 -2.84
N TYR A 890 -22.83 10.43 -1.63
CA TYR A 890 -21.68 10.77 -0.78
C TYR A 890 -20.37 10.29 -1.41
N ASP A 891 -19.47 11.25 -1.65
CA ASP A 891 -18.09 11.03 -2.09
C ASP A 891 -17.20 12.07 -1.38
N PRO A 892 -16.11 11.69 -0.69
CA PRO A 892 -15.12 12.61 -0.13
C PRO A 892 -14.67 13.73 -1.09
N GLN A 893 -14.58 13.44 -2.40
CA GLN A 893 -14.23 14.41 -3.43
C GLN A 893 -15.25 15.55 -3.53
N ILE A 894 -16.54 15.26 -3.29
CA ILE A 894 -17.60 16.28 -3.33
C ILE A 894 -17.46 17.26 -2.17
N VAL A 895 -17.04 16.78 -0.98
CA VAL A 895 -16.77 17.64 0.18
C VAL A 895 -15.59 18.58 -0.14
N ALA A 896 -14.50 18.04 -0.69
CA ALA A 896 -13.36 18.84 -1.12
C ALA A 896 -13.73 19.86 -2.22
N ASP A 897 -14.54 19.45 -3.20
CA ASP A 897 -14.94 20.30 -4.32
C ASP A 897 -15.89 21.42 -3.91
N ILE A 898 -16.83 21.17 -2.98
CA ILE A 898 -17.74 22.22 -2.52
C ILE A 898 -17.03 23.23 -1.62
N GLU A 899 -16.09 22.81 -0.78
CA GLU A 899 -15.29 23.73 0.03
C GLU A 899 -14.39 24.60 -0.86
N ARG A 900 -13.80 24.02 -1.91
CA ARG A 900 -13.07 24.77 -2.94
C ARG A 900 -13.97 25.74 -3.68
N THR A 901 -15.17 25.32 -4.07
CA THR A 901 -16.16 26.17 -4.77
C THR A 901 -16.69 27.28 -3.87
N ALA A 902 -16.89 27.02 -2.58
CA ALA A 902 -17.26 28.05 -1.61
C ALA A 902 -16.18 29.11 -1.48
N ARG A 903 -14.90 28.72 -1.53
CA ARG A 903 -13.76 29.64 -1.41
C ARG A 903 -13.45 30.41 -2.70
N LEU A 904 -13.49 29.75 -3.87
CA LEU A 904 -13.02 30.30 -5.14
C LEU A 904 -14.14 30.67 -6.13
N GLY A 905 -15.32 30.08 -5.97
CA GLY A 905 -16.48 30.25 -6.86
C GLY A 905 -17.48 31.30 -6.36
N SER A 906 -18.65 31.35 -7.01
CA SER A 906 -19.77 32.20 -6.59
C SER A 906 -20.74 31.45 -5.67
N ALA A 907 -21.56 32.19 -4.91
CA ALA A 907 -22.64 31.59 -4.13
C ALA A 907 -23.58 30.73 -5.00
N THR A 908 -23.79 31.15 -6.25
CA THR A 908 -24.55 30.40 -7.25
C THR A 908 -23.93 29.03 -7.55
N ASP A 909 -22.61 28.94 -7.65
CA ASP A 909 -21.91 27.68 -7.94
C ASP A 909 -21.99 26.73 -6.75
N VAL A 910 -21.89 27.26 -5.53
CA VAL A 910 -22.10 26.46 -4.31
C VAL A 910 -23.53 25.92 -4.28
N MET A 911 -24.54 26.75 -4.53
CA MET A 911 -25.93 26.30 -4.53
C MET A 911 -26.21 25.29 -5.65
N ALA A 912 -25.56 25.41 -6.81
CA ALA A 912 -25.65 24.42 -7.89
C ALA A 912 -25.08 23.05 -7.46
N MET A 913 -23.97 23.04 -6.71
CA MET A 913 -23.45 21.80 -6.12
C MET A 913 -24.39 21.23 -5.05
N VAL A 914 -24.97 22.07 -4.20
CA VAL A 914 -25.97 21.64 -3.20
C VAL A 914 -27.20 21.04 -3.88
N GLU A 915 -27.65 21.60 -5.00
CA GLU A 915 -28.77 21.06 -5.78
C GLU A 915 -28.40 19.73 -6.46
N GLN A 916 -27.18 19.61 -6.97
CA GLN A 916 -26.72 18.42 -7.68
C GLN A 916 -26.46 17.22 -6.76
N TYR A 917 -25.80 17.45 -5.63
CA TYR A 917 -25.30 16.40 -4.75
C TYR A 917 -26.03 16.30 -3.41
N GLY A 918 -26.80 17.34 -3.05
CA GLY A 918 -27.52 17.39 -1.79
C GLY A 918 -28.93 16.81 -1.84
N HIS A 919 -29.59 16.85 -0.68
CA HIS A 919 -30.97 16.43 -0.52
C HIS A 919 -31.93 17.26 -1.41
N PRO A 920 -32.91 16.63 -2.08
CA PRO A 920 -33.85 17.34 -2.95
C PRO A 920 -34.55 18.51 -2.26
N GLY A 921 -34.39 19.72 -2.79
CA GLY A 921 -35.02 20.94 -2.27
C GLY A 921 -34.22 21.67 -1.18
N TYR A 922 -33.08 21.13 -0.72
CA TYR A 922 -32.27 21.79 0.32
C TYR A 922 -31.62 23.09 -0.18
N ALA A 923 -31.09 23.11 -1.41
CA ALA A 923 -30.55 24.34 -2.02
C ALA A 923 -31.62 25.45 -2.10
N GLN A 924 -32.83 25.11 -2.54
CA GLN A 924 -33.95 26.05 -2.59
C GLN A 924 -34.37 26.52 -1.20
N TYR A 925 -34.38 25.62 -0.22
CA TYR A 925 -34.66 25.96 1.18
C TYR A 925 -33.65 26.97 1.74
N LEU A 926 -32.35 26.81 1.45
CA LEU A 926 -31.32 27.77 1.86
C LEU A 926 -31.56 29.15 1.23
N MET A 927 -31.88 29.19 -0.08
CA MET A 927 -32.15 30.42 -0.82
C MET A 927 -33.41 31.14 -0.32
N ASP A 928 -34.52 30.41 -0.15
CA ASP A 928 -35.82 30.98 0.24
C ASP A 928 -35.81 31.58 1.65
N ASN A 929 -34.97 31.04 2.54
CA ASN A 929 -34.86 31.47 3.93
C ASN A 929 -33.64 32.37 4.21
N GLY A 930 -32.83 32.69 3.19
CA GLY A 930 -31.65 33.55 3.34
C GLY A 930 -30.51 32.92 4.15
N TYR A 931 -30.41 31.59 4.16
CA TYR A 931 -29.43 30.82 4.93
C TYR A 931 -28.13 30.53 4.15
N GLU A 932 -28.08 30.87 2.87
CA GLU A 932 -26.94 30.65 1.97
C GLU A 932 -25.64 31.20 2.55
N THR A 933 -25.68 32.40 3.14
CA THR A 933 -24.48 33.06 3.66
C THR A 933 -23.89 32.28 4.84
N ALA A 934 -24.72 31.83 5.78
CA ALA A 934 -24.26 31.06 6.94
C ALA A 934 -23.71 29.69 6.52
N PHE A 935 -24.35 29.04 5.54
CA PHE A 935 -23.88 27.76 4.99
C PHE A 935 -22.55 27.91 4.25
N ILE A 936 -22.45 28.87 3.32
CA ILE A 936 -21.22 29.14 2.56
C ILE A 936 -20.07 29.57 3.48
N ASN A 937 -20.36 30.39 4.48
CA ASN A 937 -19.34 30.77 5.46
C ASN A 937 -18.87 29.56 6.27
N THR A 938 -19.76 28.66 6.67
CA THR A 938 -19.41 27.42 7.39
C THR A 938 -18.53 26.50 6.54
N LEU A 939 -18.78 26.38 5.24
CA LEU A 939 -17.90 25.66 4.30
C LEU A 939 -16.49 26.28 4.19
N LYS A 940 -16.37 27.59 4.44
CA LYS A 940 -15.09 28.31 4.46
C LYS A 940 -14.36 28.21 5.80
N MET A 941 -15.02 27.75 6.86
CA MET A 941 -14.43 27.72 8.20
C MET A 941 -13.38 26.62 8.36
N GLU A 942 -12.29 26.97 9.04
CA GLU A 942 -11.19 26.07 9.40
C GLU A 942 -11.29 25.66 10.88
N PRO A 943 -11.00 24.39 11.22
CA PRO A 943 -11.10 23.92 12.61
C PRO A 943 -10.13 24.57 13.61
N HIS A 944 -9.08 25.27 13.15
CA HIS A 944 -7.97 25.75 14.00
C HIS A 944 -8.25 27.04 14.79
N TYR A 945 -9.39 27.71 14.57
CA TYR A 945 -9.67 28.98 15.24
C TYR A 945 -9.79 28.86 16.78
N GLY A 946 -9.87 27.65 17.32
CA GLY A 946 -9.54 27.35 18.71
C GLY A 946 -8.84 26.00 18.80
N GLY A 947 -7.52 25.94 18.57
CA GLY A 947 -6.74 24.69 18.54
C GLY A 947 -7.03 23.70 19.69
N TRP A 948 -7.42 24.22 20.86
CA TRP A 948 -7.88 23.41 21.98
C TRP A 948 -9.18 22.61 21.71
N MET A 949 -10.15 23.13 20.95
CA MET A 949 -11.39 22.43 20.59
C MET A 949 -11.10 21.20 19.72
N HIS A 950 -10.16 21.34 18.78
CA HIS A 950 -9.72 20.27 17.89
C HIS A 950 -8.94 19.20 18.65
N ASP A 951 -8.01 19.60 19.53
CA ASP A 951 -7.27 18.66 20.38
C ASP A 951 -8.22 17.88 21.29
N ARG A 952 -9.30 18.51 21.77
CA ARG A 952 -10.30 17.92 22.67
C ARG A 952 -11.27 16.97 21.98
N ALA A 953 -11.65 17.23 20.72
CA ALA A 953 -12.72 16.54 20.00
C ALA A 953 -12.32 15.23 19.30
N ASN A 954 -11.06 14.78 19.38
CA ASN A 954 -10.59 13.57 18.69
C ASN A 954 -10.22 12.43 19.66
N GLY A 955 -11.12 12.13 20.60
CA GLY A 955 -10.93 11.00 21.53
C GLY A 955 -10.73 9.67 20.81
N ARG A 956 -9.59 9.00 21.09
CA ARG A 956 -9.28 7.59 20.77
C ARG A 956 -9.25 7.14 19.30
N LEU A 957 -8.91 8.02 18.36
CA LEU A 957 -8.34 7.59 17.09
C LEU A 957 -6.84 7.92 17.11
N LEU A 958 -5.99 6.91 16.89
CA LEU A 958 -4.56 7.08 16.60
C LEU A 958 -4.42 8.08 15.45
N LEU A 959 -4.04 9.31 15.79
CA LEU A 959 -3.61 10.30 14.83
C LEU A 959 -2.18 10.72 15.14
N GLU A 960 -1.29 9.73 15.26
CA GLU A 960 0.11 9.99 14.93
C GLU A 960 0.18 10.29 13.43
N GLY A 961 0.39 11.58 13.13
CA GLY A 961 0.32 12.12 11.77
C GLY A 961 -0.85 13.08 11.55
N SER A 962 -1.66 13.43 12.56
CA SER A 962 -2.67 14.50 12.40
C SER A 962 -2.02 15.77 11.91
N ALA A 963 -0.84 16.20 12.36
CA ALA A 963 -0.14 17.35 11.78
C ALA A 963 0.15 17.18 10.28
N THR A 964 0.42 15.96 9.81
CA THR A 964 0.67 15.65 8.39
C THR A 964 -0.62 15.54 7.57
N ALA A 965 -1.72 15.00 8.13
CA ALA A 965 -3.05 14.95 7.50
C ALA A 965 -3.78 16.32 7.58
N HIS A 966 -3.44 17.11 8.58
CA HIS A 966 -3.77 18.52 8.81
C HIS A 966 -3.10 19.39 7.76
N ASP A 967 -1.79 19.20 7.53
CA ASP A 967 -1.07 19.74 6.38
C ASP A 967 -1.67 19.25 5.04
N VAL A 968 -2.23 18.04 4.97
CA VAL A 968 -2.91 17.53 3.76
C VAL A 968 -4.22 18.27 3.44
N ASN A 969 -4.97 18.76 4.44
CA ASN A 969 -6.08 19.71 4.21
C ASN A 969 -5.57 21.12 3.84
N HIS A 970 -4.40 21.55 4.36
CA HIS A 970 -3.70 22.73 3.83
C HIS A 970 -3.35 22.56 2.33
N LEU A 971 -3.11 21.32 1.88
CA LEU A 971 -2.64 21.00 0.54
C LEU A 971 -3.75 20.69 -0.48
N THR A 972 -4.96 20.29 -0.09
CA THR A 972 -6.09 20.08 -1.02
C THR A 972 -6.84 21.38 -1.39
N VAL A 973 -6.61 22.45 -0.62
CA VAL A 973 -7.34 23.74 -0.71
C VAL A 973 -6.49 24.88 -1.32
N LEU A 974 -5.19 24.73 -1.53
CA LEU A 974 -4.34 25.81 -2.06
C LEU A 974 -4.14 25.76 -3.57
N SER A 975 -5.07 26.38 -4.30
CA SER A 975 -4.69 27.19 -5.47
C SER A 975 -5.71 28.30 -5.76
N HIS A 976 -5.38 29.57 -5.45
CA HIS A 976 -5.12 30.65 -6.42
C HIS A 976 -5.44 32.08 -5.91
N ASP A 977 -4.62 33.03 -6.42
CA ASP A 977 -4.72 34.49 -6.48
C ASP A 977 -4.12 35.35 -5.35
N GLN A 978 -2.88 35.81 -5.60
CA GLN A 978 -2.09 36.74 -4.78
C GLN A 978 -2.48 38.24 -4.96
N THR A 979 -3.73 38.57 -5.30
CA THR A 979 -4.15 39.98 -5.47
C THR A 979 -5.28 40.46 -4.56
N GLN A 980 -5.81 39.60 -3.69
CA GLN A 980 -6.73 40.00 -2.62
C GLN A 980 -6.12 39.66 -1.25
N PRO A 981 -6.35 40.48 -0.21
CA PRO A 981 -5.81 40.22 1.12
C PRO A 981 -6.39 38.90 1.65
N PHE A 982 -5.55 37.87 1.65
CA PHE A 982 -5.80 36.62 2.35
C PHE A 982 -5.90 36.91 3.85
N MET A 983 -6.84 36.24 4.53
CA MET A 983 -6.87 36.25 6.00
C MET A 983 -5.75 35.33 6.52
N ASN A 984 -4.56 35.92 6.63
CA ASN A 984 -3.42 35.57 7.49
C ASN A 984 -2.87 34.13 7.47
N ASP A 985 -1.89 33.88 6.60
CA ASP A 985 -0.59 33.37 7.06
C ASP A 985 0.55 34.20 6.43
N THR A 986 1.69 34.22 7.10
CA THR A 986 2.87 35.01 6.73
C THR A 986 4.06 34.11 6.44
N TRP A 987 4.01 33.15 5.50
CA TRP A 987 5.24 32.47 5.06
C TRP A 987 5.22 32.05 3.59
N ASP A 988 6.09 32.67 2.79
CA ASP A 988 6.47 32.22 1.44
C ASP A 988 7.20 30.86 1.51
N TRP A 989 6.47 29.75 1.49
CA TRP A 989 6.98 28.39 1.29
C TRP A 989 6.62 27.87 -0.11
N PRO A 990 7.40 26.94 -0.69
CA PRO A 990 7.17 26.49 -2.06
C PRO A 990 5.80 25.84 -2.20
N GLN A 991 5.09 26.17 -3.29
CA GLN A 991 3.78 25.64 -3.62
C GLN A 991 3.86 24.12 -3.83
N TRP A 992 3.03 23.38 -3.11
CA TRP A 992 2.79 21.96 -3.35
C TRP A 992 1.59 21.83 -4.29
N PRO A 993 1.56 20.85 -5.21
CA PRO A 993 0.36 20.55 -5.99
C PRO A 993 -0.82 20.24 -5.08
N ALA A 994 -2.05 20.56 -5.53
CA ALA A 994 -3.26 20.07 -4.87
C ALA A 994 -3.15 18.56 -4.69
N LEU A 995 -3.25 18.06 -3.46
CA LEU A 995 -3.18 16.62 -3.21
C LEU A 995 -4.36 15.91 -3.87
N ASP A 996 -4.07 14.73 -4.42
CA ASP A 996 -5.07 13.84 -4.99
C ASP A 996 -5.92 13.26 -3.85
N VAL A 997 -7.23 13.44 -3.92
CA VAL A 997 -8.19 12.88 -2.94
C VAL A 997 -8.19 11.35 -3.00
N SER A 998 -7.54 10.72 -4.00
CA SER A 998 -7.27 9.29 -4.01
C SER A 998 -6.30 8.82 -2.91
N ASP A 999 -5.62 9.73 -2.20
CA ASP A 999 -4.82 9.38 -1.02
C ASP A 999 -5.74 8.85 0.09
N LYS A 1000 -5.48 7.60 0.49
CA LYS A 1000 -6.23 6.87 1.51
C LYS A 1000 -6.42 7.70 2.80
N ARG A 1001 -5.45 8.53 3.18
CA ARG A 1001 -5.54 9.37 4.39
C ARG A 1001 -6.48 10.56 4.23
N VAL A 1002 -6.61 11.12 3.03
CA VAL A 1002 -7.60 12.17 2.71
C VAL A 1002 -9.00 11.57 2.78
N ILE A 1003 -9.17 10.36 2.23
CA ILE A 1003 -10.42 9.60 2.24
C ILE A 1003 -10.81 9.27 3.69
N GLU A 1004 -9.90 8.74 4.50
CA GLU A 1004 -10.12 8.41 5.91
C GLU A 1004 -10.56 9.65 6.73
N TYR A 1005 -9.95 10.82 6.49
CA TYR A 1005 -10.35 12.07 7.17
C TYR A 1005 -11.79 12.48 6.82
N PHE A 1006 -12.15 12.55 5.54
CA PHE A 1006 -13.51 12.92 5.13
C PHE A 1006 -14.54 11.85 5.51
N GLN A 1007 -14.19 10.56 5.47
CA GLN A 1007 -15.05 9.47 5.96
C GLN A 1007 -15.25 9.54 7.48
N SER A 1008 -14.25 10.01 8.24
CA SER A 1008 -14.42 10.24 9.69
C SER A 1008 -15.45 11.33 9.99
N MET A 1009 -15.61 12.33 9.10
CA MET A 1009 -16.66 13.35 9.25
C MET A 1009 -18.08 12.78 9.02
N VAL A 1010 -18.20 11.67 8.28
CA VAL A 1010 -19.46 10.96 7.97
C VAL A 1010 -19.84 9.97 9.06
N SER A 1011 -18.85 9.27 9.63
CA SER A 1011 -19.07 8.20 10.62
C SER A 1011 -19.64 8.69 11.95
N LEU A 1012 -19.71 10.01 12.17
CA LEU A 1012 -20.12 10.66 13.42
C LEU A 1012 -21.64 10.90 13.58
N GLY A 1013 -22.52 10.19 12.86
CA GLY A 1013 -23.98 10.28 13.09
C GLY A 1013 -24.34 9.70 14.46
N ASN A 1014 -24.72 10.47 15.49
CA ASN A 1014 -25.89 11.35 15.54
C ASN A 1014 -25.84 12.31 16.77
N PRO A 1015 -25.64 13.63 16.60
CA PRO A 1015 -25.77 14.64 17.67
C PRO A 1015 -27.22 14.89 18.13
N LEU A 1016 -27.87 13.79 18.53
CA LEU A 1016 -29.15 13.59 19.20
C LEU A 1016 -30.41 13.66 18.30
N GLY A 1017 -30.63 12.61 17.53
CA GLY A 1017 -31.57 12.47 16.38
C GLY A 1017 -33.06 12.28 16.73
N ASN A 1018 -33.95 12.01 15.76
CA ASN A 1018 -34.04 10.73 15.02
C ASN A 1018 -34.00 10.84 13.48
N SER A 1019 -32.77 10.72 12.97
CA SER A 1019 -32.30 10.51 11.57
C SER A 1019 -32.38 11.68 10.57
N LEU A 1020 -31.18 12.10 10.13
CA LEU A 1020 -30.89 12.80 8.87
C LEU A 1020 -30.63 11.82 7.70
N THR A 1021 -30.46 10.54 8.00
CA THR A 1021 -30.19 9.42 7.06
C THR A 1021 -31.46 8.82 6.43
N ALA A 1022 -32.60 9.52 6.52
CA ALA A 1022 -33.91 9.04 6.06
C ALA A 1022 -34.74 10.16 5.39
N LEU A 1023 -34.13 10.96 4.50
CA LEU A 1023 -34.84 11.98 3.71
C LEU A 1023 -35.52 11.43 2.43
N ASP A 1024 -35.56 10.11 2.27
CA ASP A 1024 -36.20 9.44 1.12
C ASP A 1024 -37.73 9.31 1.26
N ALA A 1025 -38.45 10.44 1.16
CA ALA A 1025 -39.74 10.54 0.46
C ALA A 1025 -40.32 11.97 0.53
N PRO A 1026 -40.97 12.48 -0.55
CA PRO A 1026 -41.73 13.71 -0.46
C PRO A 1026 -43.02 13.47 0.33
N SER A 1027 -43.13 14.02 1.54
CA SER A 1027 -44.45 14.26 2.14
C SER A 1027 -45.00 15.55 1.52
N PRO A 1028 -46.20 15.53 0.89
CA PRO A 1028 -46.88 16.77 0.57
C PRO A 1028 -47.32 17.45 1.88
N LEU A 1029 -47.33 18.79 1.87
CA LEU A 1029 -47.78 19.71 2.92
C LEU A 1029 -48.83 19.17 3.90
#